data_AF-F5YKK5-F1
#
_entry.id   AF-F5YKK5-F1
#
_cell.length_a   1.000
_cell.length_b   1.000
_cell.length_c   1.000
_cell.angle_alpha   90.00
_cell.angle_beta   90.00
_cell.angle_gamma   90.00
#
_symmetry.space_group_name_H-M   'P 1'
#
loop_
_entity.id
_entity.type
_entity.pdbx_description
1 polymer ?
#
loop_
_entity_poly.entity_id
_entity_poly.type
_entity_poly.pdbx_seq_one_letter_code
_entity_poly.pdbx_strand_id
1 'polypeptide(L)'
;MSDIYVPGVKSRFNTDKLIEDLMQVERVPRDRVEKHVDTLQTQKTYWQEMGRRMSSLRESARQLFSFQNPFNERIVVSQDDSVITATATREAAEQKHNFTVKQVASADRFISAPLPENYKINGGTYDFSIGEDRISFNFRGGTLREFSEALNRRGKDKIQSSLIAVETGTRSLLIESLVTGEKNRLGFSGDSEALALNIGMGERTNDSTVDFVLRDATVQSRRAAEASLIKVAENTLSVAAGGRAIITPPTTIPSSPNLIISFETLTTLRREGAVVIPQPPPGPEIPTSGSASYGGITVENDLSEVNMPPWIPPEAPARMDDLGVLTFTYTDGTSTILPPITDSTDFKPYQFQLQDIAGDKTIVSLELVNNNTHRDVSIKNIRIYDPNALGGFTPRSPVSAAADALITMDGIEIRRPTNNIDDLIPGVTITPRAVSDRPLTLGVQPDREGIKDSIISMVGNYNRLLADINVLTRNDERIIQELSYLTPEEQEEYRKKLGVFSGDSTLSQFKNTLQRAASSPYPTSDSPILLSQIGIGTDVRRSGASGYDASRLRGYLEIDEKALDAALETRIPQIRQLFGFDSDGDLLVDSGLAHTIDTLARPYVETGGIISLKTGTIDSRVDQDQRRMETLDRQLASKESALKMQYGQMEGAYNRMERMSTSLDQFSQRANNNNN
;
A
#
# COMPACT_ATOMS: atom_id res chain seq x y z
N MET A 1 67.95 -7.71 -38.05
CA MET A 1 68.68 -7.74 -39.34
C MET A 1 67.93 -6.83 -40.29
N SER A 2 68.65 -5.97 -40.98
CA SER A 2 68.16 -4.87 -41.81
C SER A 2 67.15 -5.34 -42.86
N ASP A 3 65.97 -4.72 -42.87
CA ASP A 3 65.04 -4.70 -43.99
C ASP A 3 65.79 -4.25 -45.24
N ILE A 4 66.09 -5.18 -46.15
CA ILE A 4 66.48 -4.83 -47.51
C ILE A 4 65.17 -4.63 -48.27
N TYR A 5 64.56 -3.47 -48.05
CA TYR A 5 63.51 -2.94 -48.92
C TYR A 5 64.21 -2.07 -49.97
N VAL A 6 64.22 -2.50 -51.22
CA VAL A 6 64.61 -1.65 -52.36
C VAL A 6 63.32 -1.14 -53.02
N PRO A 7 62.92 0.12 -52.78
CA PRO A 7 61.73 0.67 -53.42
C PRO A 7 62.01 0.84 -54.92
N GLY A 8 61.17 0.24 -55.77
CA GLY A 8 61.16 0.51 -57.21
C GLY A 8 61.56 -0.65 -58.14
N VAL A 9 61.93 -1.83 -57.61
CA VAL A 9 62.10 -3.03 -58.43
C VAL A 9 60.79 -3.84 -58.39
N LYS A 10 59.95 -3.71 -59.42
CA LYS A 10 58.91 -4.73 -59.65
C LYS A 10 59.65 -6.05 -59.90
N SER A 11 59.59 -7.01 -58.97
CA SER A 11 60.14 -8.37 -59.14
C SER A 11 59.70 -8.89 -60.51
N ARG A 12 60.66 -9.17 -61.39
CA ARG A 12 60.38 -9.70 -62.74
C ARG A 12 59.77 -11.11 -62.69
N PHE A 13 59.83 -11.78 -61.54
CA PHE A 13 59.44 -13.18 -61.35
C PHE A 13 58.27 -13.39 -60.38
N ASN A 14 57.59 -12.33 -59.93
CA ASN A 14 56.47 -12.40 -58.97
C ASN A 14 56.80 -13.25 -57.72
N THR A 15 58.02 -13.16 -57.21
CA THR A 15 58.52 -13.94 -56.06
C THR A 15 57.67 -13.73 -54.79
N ASP A 16 57.18 -12.51 -54.57
CA ASP A 16 56.27 -12.21 -53.45
C ASP A 16 54.97 -13.04 -53.51
N LYS A 17 54.39 -13.18 -54.71
CA LYS A 17 53.18 -13.98 -54.92
C LYS A 17 53.43 -15.47 -54.67
N LEU A 18 54.59 -15.98 -55.07
CA LEU A 18 54.96 -17.38 -54.83
C LEU A 18 55.16 -17.65 -53.33
N ILE A 19 55.76 -16.71 -52.59
CA ILE A 19 55.90 -16.80 -51.14
C ILE A 19 54.52 -16.76 -50.48
N GLU A 20 53.63 -15.87 -50.92
CA GLU A 20 52.25 -15.80 -50.42
C GLU A 20 51.49 -17.12 -50.66
N ASP A 21 51.53 -17.67 -51.87
CA ASP A 21 50.89 -18.94 -52.22
C ASP A 21 51.43 -20.10 -51.37
N LEU A 22 52.74 -20.17 -51.15
CA LEU A 22 53.36 -21.17 -50.27
C LEU A 22 52.94 -20.98 -48.81
N MET A 23 52.92 -19.74 -48.32
CA MET A 23 52.49 -19.43 -46.96
C MET A 23 51.01 -19.73 -46.74
N GLN A 24 50.17 -19.61 -47.77
CA GLN A 24 48.76 -19.98 -47.70
C GLN A 24 48.57 -21.47 -47.39
N VAL A 25 49.34 -22.36 -48.03
CA VAL A 25 49.30 -23.80 -47.74
C VAL A 25 49.80 -24.10 -46.33
N GLU A 26 50.85 -23.41 -45.91
CA GLU A 26 51.44 -23.58 -44.58
C GLU A 26 50.55 -23.06 -43.46
N ARG A 27 49.65 -22.10 -43.74
CA ARG A 27 48.65 -21.58 -42.78
C ARG A 27 47.51 -22.55 -42.51
N VAL A 28 47.25 -23.54 -43.37
CA VAL A 28 46.11 -24.49 -43.23
C VAL A 28 46.02 -25.15 -41.84
N PRO A 29 47.11 -25.64 -41.20
CA PRO A 29 47.04 -26.18 -39.85
C PRO A 29 46.66 -25.14 -38.80
N ARG A 30 47.11 -23.89 -38.96
CA ARG A 30 46.78 -22.78 -38.06
C ARG A 30 45.32 -22.39 -38.20
N ASP A 31 44.83 -22.21 -39.42
CA ASP A 31 43.42 -21.87 -39.70
C ASP A 31 42.46 -22.98 -39.24
N ARG A 32 42.90 -24.24 -39.30
CA ARG A 32 42.14 -25.37 -38.73
C ARG A 32 42.00 -25.25 -37.21
N VAL A 33 43.06 -24.84 -36.51
CA VAL A 33 43.02 -24.65 -35.05
C VAL A 33 42.15 -23.44 -34.70
N GLU A 34 42.27 -22.33 -35.43
CA GLU A 34 41.40 -21.16 -35.26
C GLU A 34 39.92 -21.53 -35.41
N LYS A 35 39.56 -22.25 -36.48
CA LYS A 35 38.21 -22.75 -36.67
C LYS A 35 37.75 -23.68 -35.55
N HIS A 36 38.67 -24.44 -34.94
CA HIS A 36 38.34 -25.28 -33.79
C HIS A 36 38.05 -24.44 -32.55
N VAL A 37 38.84 -23.38 -32.30
CA VAL A 37 38.57 -22.41 -31.24
C VAL A 37 37.20 -21.76 -31.43
N ASP A 38 36.87 -21.27 -32.62
CA ASP A 38 35.56 -20.67 -32.91
C ASP A 38 34.41 -21.64 -32.63
N THR A 39 34.59 -22.91 -33.01
CA THR A 39 33.60 -23.97 -32.76
C THR A 39 33.42 -24.20 -31.25
N LEU A 40 34.52 -24.28 -30.50
CA LEU A 40 34.50 -24.47 -29.04
C LEU A 40 33.85 -23.27 -28.34
N GLN A 41 34.17 -22.03 -28.74
CA GLN A 41 33.55 -20.83 -28.20
C GLN A 41 32.05 -20.78 -28.49
N THR A 42 31.63 -21.14 -29.71
CA THR A 42 30.21 -21.24 -30.08
C THR A 42 29.50 -22.29 -29.21
N GLN A 43 30.10 -23.47 -29.03
CA GLN A 43 29.60 -24.50 -28.13
C GLN A 43 29.48 -24.01 -26.68
N LYS A 44 30.46 -23.25 -26.18
CA LYS A 44 30.39 -22.64 -24.85
C LYS A 44 29.18 -21.71 -24.72
N THR A 45 28.95 -20.85 -25.70
CA THR A 45 27.79 -19.95 -25.72
C THR A 45 26.48 -20.73 -25.66
N TYR A 46 26.35 -21.82 -26.43
CA TYR A 46 25.15 -22.66 -26.38
C TYR A 46 24.98 -23.37 -25.04
N TRP A 47 26.05 -23.84 -24.40
CA TRP A 47 25.97 -24.37 -23.03
C TRP A 47 25.51 -23.32 -22.02
N GLN A 48 25.98 -22.08 -22.13
CA GLN A 48 25.57 -20.98 -21.27
C GLN A 48 24.09 -20.60 -21.51
N GLU A 49 23.63 -20.59 -22.77
CA GLU A 49 22.21 -20.47 -23.11
C GLU A 49 21.38 -21.58 -22.48
N MET A 50 21.84 -22.83 -22.57
CA MET A 50 21.15 -23.95 -21.93
C MET A 50 21.04 -23.78 -20.42
N GLY A 51 22.14 -23.35 -19.78
CA GLY A 51 22.13 -23.03 -18.35
C GLY A 51 21.12 -21.96 -17.99
N ARG A 52 21.02 -20.88 -18.79
CA ARG A 52 19.99 -19.84 -18.61
C ARG A 52 18.58 -20.40 -18.75
N ARG A 53 18.31 -21.20 -19.79
CA ARG A 53 16.98 -21.79 -20.02
C ARG A 53 16.57 -22.78 -18.94
N MET A 54 17.50 -23.62 -18.47
CA MET A 54 17.29 -24.51 -17.33
C MET A 54 17.01 -23.73 -16.05
N SER A 55 17.72 -22.62 -15.81
CA SER A 55 17.45 -21.72 -14.68
C SER A 55 16.08 -21.06 -14.77
N SER A 56 15.68 -20.56 -15.94
CA SER A 56 14.34 -19.97 -16.13
C SER A 56 13.23 -20.98 -15.91
N LEU A 57 13.35 -22.21 -16.44
CA LEU A 57 12.39 -23.28 -16.15
C LEU A 57 12.34 -23.58 -14.66
N ARG A 58 13.51 -23.76 -14.02
CA ARG A 58 13.64 -24.01 -12.59
C ARG A 58 12.95 -22.95 -11.74
N GLU A 59 13.12 -21.68 -12.08
CA GLU A 59 12.51 -20.55 -11.37
C GLU A 59 10.99 -20.51 -11.55
N SER A 60 10.49 -20.65 -12.79
CA SER A 60 9.04 -20.72 -13.04
C SER A 60 8.37 -21.94 -12.37
N ALA A 61 9.08 -23.07 -12.28
CA ALA A 61 8.60 -24.22 -11.54
C ALA A 61 8.58 -23.92 -10.03
N ARG A 62 9.69 -23.40 -9.46
CA ARG A 62 9.74 -23.05 -8.03
C ARG A 62 8.63 -22.10 -7.61
N GLN A 63 8.28 -21.13 -8.45
CA GLN A 63 7.21 -20.20 -8.17
C GLN A 63 5.89 -20.92 -7.83
N LEU A 64 5.57 -22.05 -8.47
CA LEU A 64 4.32 -22.79 -8.28
C LEU A 64 4.21 -23.51 -6.92
N PHE A 65 5.32 -23.72 -6.19
CA PHE A 65 5.28 -24.41 -4.89
C PHE A 65 5.96 -23.66 -3.74
N SER A 66 6.64 -22.55 -4.04
CA SER A 66 7.30 -21.72 -3.02
C SER A 66 6.30 -20.99 -2.10
N PHE A 67 6.81 -20.29 -1.09
CA PHE A 67 5.99 -19.39 -0.25
C PHE A 67 5.19 -18.37 -1.07
N GLN A 68 5.74 -17.90 -2.20
CA GLN A 68 5.09 -16.93 -3.08
C GLN A 68 4.15 -17.56 -4.12
N ASN A 69 3.76 -18.83 -3.97
CA ASN A 69 2.91 -19.50 -4.94
C ASN A 69 1.59 -18.77 -5.22
N PRO A 70 1.09 -18.82 -6.47
CA PRO A 70 -0.12 -18.11 -6.88
C PRO A 70 -1.40 -18.77 -6.33
N PHE A 71 -1.34 -20.02 -5.86
CA PHE A 71 -2.54 -20.75 -5.42
C PHE A 71 -3.17 -20.21 -4.13
N ASN A 72 -2.42 -19.42 -3.37
CA ASN A 72 -2.91 -18.74 -2.17
C ASN A 72 -3.34 -17.29 -2.45
N GLU A 73 -3.15 -16.78 -3.66
CA GLU A 73 -3.53 -15.41 -4.01
C GLU A 73 -5.05 -15.26 -4.10
N ARG A 74 -5.53 -14.11 -3.62
CA ARG A 74 -6.94 -13.75 -3.58
C ARG A 74 -7.16 -12.47 -4.34
N ILE A 75 -8.28 -12.42 -5.06
CA ILE A 75 -8.77 -11.20 -5.70
C ILE A 75 -10.19 -10.91 -5.24
N VAL A 76 -10.58 -9.65 -5.34
CA VAL A 76 -11.98 -9.25 -5.18
C VAL A 76 -12.53 -8.89 -6.55
N VAL A 77 -13.63 -9.53 -6.93
CA VAL A 77 -14.39 -9.18 -8.13
C VAL A 77 -15.53 -8.26 -7.73
N SER A 78 -15.58 -7.09 -8.34
CA SER A 78 -16.71 -6.17 -8.25
C SER A 78 -17.66 -6.37 -9.41
N GLN A 79 -18.96 -6.15 -9.17
CA GLN A 79 -19.92 -5.98 -10.24
C GLN A 79 -19.76 -4.65 -11.00
N ASP A 80 -19.17 -3.64 -10.35
CA ASP A 80 -18.97 -2.30 -10.93
C ASP A 80 -17.77 -1.58 -10.29
N ASP A 81 -16.60 -1.73 -10.91
CA ASP A 81 -15.35 -1.11 -10.47
C ASP A 81 -15.37 0.43 -10.53
N SER A 82 -16.32 1.03 -11.25
CA SER A 82 -16.45 2.50 -11.27
C SER A 82 -17.04 3.06 -9.97
N VAL A 83 -17.80 2.23 -9.24
CA VAL A 83 -18.46 2.60 -7.99
C VAL A 83 -17.66 2.13 -6.78
N ILE A 84 -17.20 0.88 -6.79
CA ILE A 84 -16.53 0.26 -5.66
C ILE A 84 -15.53 -0.78 -6.13
N THR A 85 -14.29 -0.65 -5.65
CA THR A 85 -13.20 -1.59 -5.88
C THR A 85 -12.74 -2.17 -4.56
N ALA A 86 -12.04 -3.30 -4.58
CA ALA A 86 -11.40 -3.84 -3.39
C ALA A 86 -10.15 -4.64 -3.75
N THR A 87 -9.26 -4.79 -2.78
CA THR A 87 -8.08 -5.64 -2.85
C THR A 87 -8.14 -6.67 -1.73
N ALA A 88 -7.62 -7.87 -1.98
CA ALA A 88 -7.58 -8.95 -1.00
C ALA A 88 -6.15 -9.39 -0.74
N THR A 89 -5.89 -9.78 0.51
CA THR A 89 -4.68 -10.45 0.93
C THR A 89 -4.86 -11.97 0.82
N ARG A 90 -3.76 -12.72 0.90
CA ARG A 90 -3.75 -14.19 0.84
C ARG A 90 -4.54 -14.87 1.97
N GLU A 91 -4.80 -14.14 3.05
CA GLU A 91 -5.55 -14.61 4.23
C GLU A 91 -7.06 -14.41 4.08
N ALA A 92 -7.51 -13.66 3.06
CA ALA A 92 -8.92 -13.40 2.85
C ALA A 92 -9.70 -14.69 2.55
N ALA A 93 -10.77 -14.91 3.29
CA ALA A 93 -11.68 -16.02 3.08
C ALA A 93 -12.57 -15.77 1.84
N GLU A 94 -12.93 -16.84 1.14
CA GLU A 94 -13.87 -16.77 0.02
C GLU A 94 -15.27 -16.47 0.52
N GLN A 95 -15.83 -15.33 0.10
CA GLN A 95 -17.16 -14.88 0.49
C GLN A 95 -17.69 -13.81 -0.46
N LYS A 96 -19.00 -13.56 -0.40
CA LYS A 96 -19.68 -12.53 -1.18
C LYS A 96 -20.52 -11.66 -0.25
N HIS A 97 -20.41 -10.35 -0.43
CA HIS A 97 -21.17 -9.36 0.33
C HIS A 97 -21.77 -8.33 -0.62
N ASN A 98 -22.93 -7.80 -0.26
CA ASN A 98 -23.59 -6.75 -1.01
C ASN A 98 -23.28 -5.38 -0.39
N PHE A 99 -22.84 -4.45 -1.23
CA PHE A 99 -22.50 -3.10 -0.83
C PHE A 99 -23.38 -2.06 -1.53
N THR A 100 -23.78 -1.02 -0.80
CA THR A 100 -24.37 0.19 -1.40
C THR A 100 -23.58 1.39 -0.92
N VAL A 101 -23.00 2.15 -1.85
CA VAL A 101 -22.25 3.37 -1.51
C VAL A 101 -23.21 4.54 -1.54
N LYS A 102 -23.58 5.08 -0.37
CA LYS A 102 -24.45 6.26 -0.27
C LYS A 102 -23.66 7.55 -0.40
N GLN A 103 -22.42 7.55 0.10
CA GLN A 103 -21.53 8.70 0.09
C GLN A 103 -20.08 8.22 0.14
N VAL A 104 -19.19 8.88 -0.60
CA VAL A 104 -17.74 8.67 -0.49
C VAL A 104 -17.15 9.66 0.52
N ALA A 105 -16.08 9.25 1.21
CA ALA A 105 -15.36 10.17 2.08
C ALA A 105 -14.76 11.29 1.23
N SER A 106 -14.91 12.52 1.68
CA SER A 106 -14.40 13.72 1.01
C SER A 106 -13.59 14.56 1.99
N ALA A 107 -12.75 15.43 1.44
CA ALA A 107 -11.95 16.39 2.18
C ALA A 107 -12.43 17.81 1.86
N ASP A 108 -12.09 18.75 2.75
CA ASP A 108 -12.37 20.17 2.53
C ASP A 108 -11.49 20.73 1.40
N ARG A 109 -12.14 21.46 0.48
CA ARG A 109 -11.49 22.11 -0.66
C ARG A 109 -12.05 23.52 -0.80
N PHE A 110 -11.21 24.52 -0.60
CA PHE A 110 -11.63 25.91 -0.60
C PHE A 110 -10.90 26.71 -1.67
N ILE A 111 -11.67 27.47 -2.43
CA ILE A 111 -11.17 28.29 -3.53
C ILE A 111 -11.39 29.76 -3.21
N SER A 112 -10.38 30.59 -3.50
CA SER A 112 -10.51 32.04 -3.38
C SER A 112 -11.36 32.64 -4.50
N ALA A 113 -11.83 33.87 -4.30
CA ALA A 113 -12.28 34.70 -5.40
C ALA A 113 -11.16 34.90 -6.44
N PRO A 114 -11.48 35.21 -7.71
CA PRO A 114 -10.47 35.52 -8.72
C PRO A 114 -9.60 36.72 -8.29
N LEU A 115 -8.29 36.49 -8.20
CA LEU A 115 -7.31 37.51 -7.83
C LEU A 115 -6.48 37.93 -9.05
N PRO A 116 -6.06 39.20 -9.18
CA PRO A 116 -5.10 39.60 -10.21
C PRO A 116 -3.81 38.79 -10.15
N GLU A 117 -3.18 38.49 -11.29
CA GLU A 117 -1.92 37.71 -11.31
C GLU A 117 -0.78 38.36 -10.52
N ASN A 118 -0.79 39.68 -10.39
CA ASN A 118 0.18 40.46 -9.62
C ASN A 118 -0.19 40.61 -8.13
N TYR A 119 -1.24 39.94 -7.65
CA TYR A 119 -1.63 39.96 -6.25
C TYR A 119 -0.50 39.43 -5.36
N LYS A 120 -0.20 40.18 -4.29
CA LYS A 120 0.85 39.84 -3.33
C LYS A 120 0.25 39.46 -1.99
N ILE A 121 0.75 38.35 -1.45
CA ILE A 121 0.45 37.89 -0.10
C ILE A 121 1.47 38.53 0.85
N ASN A 122 0.97 39.05 1.98
CA ASN A 122 1.81 39.70 2.99
C ASN A 122 2.72 38.70 3.70
N GLY A 123 3.79 39.20 4.33
CA GLY A 123 4.61 38.37 5.21
C GLY A 123 3.90 38.11 6.54
N GLY A 124 4.04 36.91 7.10
CA GLY A 124 3.33 36.49 8.31
C GLY A 124 3.50 35.00 8.63
N THR A 125 2.86 34.57 9.71
CA THR A 125 2.79 33.17 10.16
C THR A 125 1.45 32.58 9.79
N TYR A 126 1.47 31.63 8.87
CA TYR A 126 0.28 30.98 8.32
C TYR A 126 0.04 29.64 9.00
N ASP A 127 -1.06 29.56 9.76
CA ASP A 127 -1.42 28.40 10.57
C ASP A 127 -2.71 27.73 10.07
N PHE A 128 -2.57 26.52 9.53
CA PHE A 128 -3.68 25.69 9.06
C PHE A 128 -3.91 24.53 10.03
N SER A 129 -5.15 24.07 10.13
CA SER A 129 -5.51 22.86 10.88
C SER A 129 -6.25 21.85 10.00
N ILE A 130 -6.02 20.57 10.25
CA ILE A 130 -6.81 19.47 9.68
C ILE A 130 -7.19 18.55 10.83
N GLY A 131 -8.43 18.68 11.32
CA GLY A 131 -8.82 18.04 12.58
C GLY A 131 -7.89 18.47 13.73
N GLU A 132 -7.16 17.52 14.31
CA GLU A 132 -6.20 17.79 15.40
C GLU A 132 -4.80 18.23 14.91
N ASP A 133 -4.48 17.97 13.65
CA ASP A 133 -3.18 18.32 13.07
C ASP A 133 -3.06 19.82 12.81
N ARG A 134 -1.86 20.37 13.01
CA ARG A 134 -1.54 21.77 12.73
C ARG A 134 -0.34 21.91 11.81
N ILE A 135 -0.46 22.77 10.80
CA ILE A 135 0.59 23.09 9.83
C ILE A 135 0.84 24.59 9.91
N SER A 136 2.01 24.95 10.43
CA SER A 136 2.44 26.34 10.60
C SER A 136 3.68 26.62 9.76
N PHE A 137 3.72 27.77 9.08
CA PHE A 137 4.97 28.27 8.50
C PHE A 137 5.01 29.79 8.41
N ASN A 138 6.22 30.33 8.49
CA ASN A 138 6.49 31.74 8.25
C ASN A 138 6.73 32.00 6.77
N PHE A 139 5.97 32.92 6.19
CA PHE A 139 6.09 33.39 4.81
C PHE A 139 6.64 34.82 4.81
N ARG A 140 7.65 35.11 3.97
CA ARG A 140 8.27 36.44 3.91
C ARG A 140 7.44 37.49 3.14
N GLY A 141 6.32 37.07 2.56
CA GLY A 141 5.55 37.83 1.59
C GLY A 141 6.05 37.59 0.17
N GLY A 142 5.15 37.68 -0.81
CA GLY A 142 5.47 37.31 -2.19
C GLY A 142 4.24 37.12 -3.07
N THR A 143 4.43 36.46 -4.20
CA THR A 143 3.37 36.14 -5.17
C THR A 143 2.51 34.96 -4.72
N LEU A 144 1.33 34.81 -5.33
CA LEU A 144 0.46 33.64 -5.14
C LEU A 144 1.19 32.31 -5.41
N ARG A 145 2.10 32.28 -6.39
CA ARG A 145 2.87 31.08 -6.74
C ARG A 145 3.84 30.70 -5.63
N GLU A 146 4.62 31.66 -5.14
CA GLU A 146 5.58 31.43 -4.06
C GLU A 146 4.90 30.97 -2.77
N PHE A 147 3.72 31.52 -2.47
CA PHE A 147 2.90 31.08 -1.33
C PHE A 147 2.41 29.64 -1.51
N SER A 148 1.83 29.32 -2.67
CA SER A 148 1.35 27.96 -2.97
C SER A 148 2.49 26.93 -2.90
N GLU A 149 3.67 27.27 -3.39
CA GLU A 149 4.85 26.40 -3.28
C GLU A 149 5.34 26.26 -1.83
N ALA A 150 5.33 27.35 -1.05
CA ALA A 150 5.71 27.31 0.36
C ALA A 150 4.75 26.42 1.18
N LEU A 151 3.44 26.54 0.93
CA LEU A 151 2.41 25.70 1.55
C LEU A 151 2.59 24.24 1.12
N ASN A 152 2.76 23.93 -0.17
CA ASN A 152 2.98 22.55 -0.63
C ASN A 152 4.22 21.89 0.00
N ARG A 153 5.33 22.64 0.13
CA ARG A 153 6.55 22.13 0.79
C ARG A 153 6.34 21.79 2.27
N ARG A 154 5.45 22.53 2.95
CA ARG A 154 5.16 22.35 4.38
C ARG A 154 4.02 21.36 4.64
N GLY A 155 3.00 21.39 3.79
CA GLY A 155 1.78 20.57 3.89
C GLY A 155 1.96 19.12 3.48
N LYS A 156 2.94 18.80 2.61
CA LYS A 156 3.26 17.43 2.17
C LYS A 156 2.02 16.61 1.77
N ASP A 157 1.69 15.58 2.54
CA ASP A 157 0.61 14.62 2.36
C ASP A 157 -0.70 15.03 3.07
N LYS A 158 -0.75 16.24 3.66
CA LYS A 158 -1.89 16.73 4.43
C LYS A 158 -2.62 17.89 3.77
N ILE A 159 -1.90 18.91 3.29
CA ILE A 159 -2.48 20.07 2.58
C ILE A 159 -1.79 20.24 1.24
N GLN A 160 -2.60 20.53 0.22
CA GLN A 160 -2.14 20.96 -1.09
C GLN A 160 -2.75 22.32 -1.46
N SER A 161 -1.96 23.10 -2.19
CA SER A 161 -2.32 24.38 -2.75
C SER A 161 -2.02 24.40 -4.25
N SER A 162 -2.93 24.96 -5.03
CA SER A 162 -2.76 25.15 -6.46
C SER A 162 -3.37 26.47 -6.95
N LEU A 163 -2.94 26.90 -8.13
CA LEU A 163 -3.45 28.11 -8.78
C LEU A 163 -4.26 27.73 -10.00
N ILE A 164 -5.53 28.15 -10.04
CA ILE A 164 -6.45 27.90 -11.13
C ILE A 164 -6.63 29.20 -11.91
N ALA A 165 -6.38 29.18 -13.22
CA ALA A 165 -6.71 30.31 -14.09
C ALA A 165 -8.22 30.32 -14.34
N VAL A 166 -8.89 31.43 -14.03
CA VAL A 166 -10.36 31.56 -14.16
C VAL A 166 -10.70 32.45 -15.36
N GLU A 167 -10.06 33.61 -15.46
CA GLU A 167 -10.21 34.55 -16.58
C GLU A 167 -8.84 35.10 -17.00
N THR A 168 -8.78 35.78 -18.14
CA THR A 168 -7.55 36.42 -18.63
C THR A 168 -7.03 37.44 -17.61
N GLY A 169 -5.86 37.17 -17.04
CA GLY A 169 -5.20 38.05 -16.06
C GLY A 169 -5.59 37.82 -14.60
N THR A 170 -6.40 36.80 -14.29
CA THR A 170 -6.78 36.44 -12.91
C THR A 170 -6.52 34.97 -12.59
N ARG A 171 -6.25 34.68 -11.31
CA ARG A 171 -6.08 33.33 -10.77
C ARG A 171 -6.79 33.20 -9.43
N SER A 172 -7.39 32.04 -9.18
CA SER A 172 -7.88 31.65 -7.87
C SER A 172 -6.89 30.72 -7.17
N LEU A 173 -6.70 30.92 -5.88
CA LEU A 173 -5.93 30.04 -5.01
C LEU A 173 -6.88 28.95 -4.49
N LEU A 174 -6.59 27.69 -4.82
CA LEU A 174 -7.26 26.52 -4.26
C LEU A 174 -6.37 25.96 -3.14
N ILE A 175 -6.92 25.81 -1.95
CA ILE A 175 -6.30 25.09 -0.83
C ILE A 175 -7.20 23.90 -0.48
N GLU A 176 -6.63 22.71 -0.47
CA GLU A 176 -7.33 21.46 -0.18
C GLU A 176 -6.63 20.63 0.88
N SER A 177 -7.43 20.00 1.74
CA SER A 177 -6.97 18.89 2.58
C SER A 177 -6.86 17.63 1.73
N LEU A 178 -5.81 16.86 1.97
CA LEU A 178 -5.60 15.51 1.42
C LEU A 178 -6.12 14.42 2.35
N VAL A 179 -6.53 14.78 3.57
CA VAL A 179 -7.13 13.88 4.55
C VAL A 179 -8.64 14.02 4.48
N THR A 180 -9.32 12.91 4.20
CA THR A 180 -10.79 12.83 4.10
C THR A 180 -11.43 12.59 5.47
N GLY A 181 -12.74 12.81 5.57
CA GLY A 181 -13.53 12.53 6.77
C GLY A 181 -14.07 13.78 7.44
N GLU A 182 -15.25 13.66 8.03
CA GLU A 182 -16.05 14.71 8.66
C GLU A 182 -15.29 15.43 9.78
N LYS A 183 -14.43 14.71 10.51
CA LYS A 183 -13.58 15.28 11.58
C LYS A 183 -12.35 16.01 11.05
N ASN A 184 -11.90 15.70 9.83
CA ASN A 184 -10.66 16.21 9.25
C ASN A 184 -10.90 17.50 8.47
N ARG A 185 -11.59 18.44 9.13
CA ARG A 185 -11.94 19.74 8.58
C ARG A 185 -10.71 20.62 8.42
N LEU A 186 -10.62 21.34 7.31
CA LEU A 186 -9.55 22.31 7.04
C LEU A 186 -9.90 23.63 7.73
N GLY A 187 -9.13 24.03 8.73
CA GLY A 187 -9.29 25.30 9.43
C GLY A 187 -8.16 26.29 9.11
N PHE A 188 -8.48 27.57 9.19
CA PHE A 188 -7.53 28.67 9.04
C PHE A 188 -7.44 29.44 10.35
N SER A 189 -6.22 29.76 10.78
CA SER A 189 -5.96 30.53 11.99
C SER A 189 -4.81 31.53 11.79
N GLY A 190 -4.78 32.60 12.58
CA GLY A 190 -3.75 33.63 12.48
C GLY A 190 -3.75 34.34 11.12
N ASP A 191 -2.58 34.48 10.50
CA ASP A 191 -2.47 35.19 9.21
C ASP A 191 -3.12 34.42 8.05
N SER A 192 -3.34 33.11 8.21
CA SER A 192 -4.06 32.31 7.20
C SER A 192 -5.56 32.60 7.19
N GLU A 193 -6.17 32.86 8.34
CA GLU A 193 -7.57 33.29 8.45
C GLU A 193 -7.74 34.66 7.81
N ALA A 194 -6.87 35.61 8.17
CA ALA A 194 -6.87 36.95 7.60
C ALA A 194 -6.71 36.91 6.07
N LEU A 195 -5.81 36.08 5.54
CA LEU A 195 -5.67 35.87 4.11
C LEU A 195 -6.94 35.29 3.50
N ALA A 196 -7.49 34.21 4.06
CA ALA A 196 -8.68 33.52 3.55
C ALA A 196 -9.90 34.46 3.47
N LEU A 197 -10.09 35.32 4.48
CA LEU A 197 -11.12 36.36 4.47
C LEU A 197 -10.85 37.41 3.37
N ASN A 198 -9.62 37.91 3.27
CA ASN A 198 -9.25 38.95 2.30
C ASN A 198 -9.37 38.51 0.85
N ILE A 199 -9.10 37.23 0.56
CA ILE A 199 -9.20 36.65 -0.79
C ILE A 199 -10.59 36.05 -1.07
N GLY A 200 -11.55 36.23 -0.16
CA GLY A 200 -12.94 35.79 -0.34
C GLY A 200 -13.13 34.27 -0.34
N MET A 201 -12.22 33.53 0.31
CA MET A 201 -12.32 32.07 0.48
C MET A 201 -13.37 31.69 1.55
N GLY A 202 -13.62 32.59 2.51
CA GLY A 202 -14.68 32.46 3.49
C GLY A 202 -15.05 33.78 4.13
N GLU A 203 -16.00 33.73 5.04
CA GLU A 203 -16.52 34.87 5.79
C GLU A 203 -16.38 34.59 7.28
N ARG A 204 -16.18 35.66 8.06
CA ARG A 204 -16.10 35.55 9.51
C ARG A 204 -17.51 35.36 10.04
N THR A 205 -17.79 34.18 10.57
CA THR A 205 -19.00 33.96 11.36
C THR A 205 -18.76 34.61 12.72
N ASN A 206 -19.79 35.26 13.28
CA ASN A 206 -19.75 35.60 14.70
C ASN A 206 -19.72 34.28 15.47
N ASP A 207 -18.51 33.82 15.82
CA ASP A 207 -18.28 32.71 16.75
C ASP A 207 -19.15 32.96 17.98
N SER A 208 -20.24 32.22 18.12
CA SER A 208 -21.01 32.21 19.35
C SER A 208 -20.37 31.22 20.33
N THR A 209 -19.03 31.18 20.37
CA THR A 209 -18.32 30.45 21.41
C THR A 209 -18.37 31.30 22.68
N VAL A 210 -19.22 30.89 23.62
CA VAL A 210 -19.42 31.56 24.90
C VAL A 210 -18.97 30.63 26.02
N ASP A 211 -17.79 30.91 26.56
CA ASP A 211 -17.28 30.25 27.76
C ASP A 211 -17.82 30.96 29.01
N PHE A 212 -18.51 30.22 29.87
CA PHE A 212 -18.97 30.75 31.16
C PHE A 212 -17.81 30.65 32.14
N VAL A 213 -17.26 31.82 32.51
CA VAL A 213 -16.22 31.87 33.54
C VAL A 213 -16.88 31.80 34.91
N LEU A 214 -16.56 30.80 35.73
CA LEU A 214 -17.11 30.64 37.07
C LEU A 214 -16.22 31.33 38.11
N ARG A 215 -16.65 32.49 38.59
CA ARG A 215 -16.00 33.31 39.63
C ARG A 215 -17.06 34.10 40.40
N ASP A 216 -16.70 34.65 41.56
CA ASP A 216 -17.65 35.41 42.40
C ASP A 216 -18.33 36.58 41.68
N ALA A 217 -17.68 37.16 40.66
CA ALA A 217 -18.26 38.26 39.87
C ALA A 217 -19.35 37.81 38.88
N THR A 218 -19.35 36.54 38.46
CA THR A 218 -20.25 35.98 37.44
C THR A 218 -21.28 35.01 38.02
N VAL A 219 -21.11 34.62 39.28
CA VAL A 219 -22.03 33.75 40.02
C VAL A 219 -22.70 34.55 41.14
N GLN A 220 -24.02 34.56 41.16
CA GLN A 220 -24.80 35.29 42.16
C GLN A 220 -25.83 34.38 42.85
N SER A 221 -26.06 34.58 44.14
CA SER A 221 -27.20 33.99 44.86
C SER A 221 -28.46 34.82 44.61
N ARG A 222 -29.63 34.18 44.47
CA ARG A 222 -30.91 34.92 44.34
C ARG A 222 -31.33 35.56 45.66
N ARG A 223 -31.01 34.93 46.80
CA ARG A 223 -31.25 35.46 48.15
C ARG A 223 -29.98 35.45 48.99
N ALA A 224 -29.84 36.42 49.90
CA ALA A 224 -28.67 36.52 50.78
C ALA A 224 -28.43 35.27 51.65
N ALA A 225 -29.51 34.58 52.07
CA ALA A 225 -29.41 33.34 52.84
C ALA A 225 -28.79 32.16 52.03
N GLU A 226 -28.95 32.17 50.71
CA GLU A 226 -28.46 31.12 49.81
C GLU A 226 -26.96 31.26 49.52
N ALA A 227 -26.34 32.42 49.77
CA ALA A 227 -24.92 32.65 49.51
C ALA A 227 -24.01 31.68 50.29
N SER A 228 -24.42 31.24 51.48
CA SER A 228 -23.69 30.25 52.29
C SER A 228 -23.70 28.83 51.69
N LEU A 229 -24.61 28.57 50.74
CA LEU A 229 -24.80 27.27 50.06
C LEU A 229 -24.09 27.22 48.71
N ILE A 230 -23.40 28.29 48.31
CA ILE A 230 -22.72 28.38 47.01
C ILE A 230 -21.22 28.47 47.27
N LYS A 231 -20.44 27.65 46.58
CA LYS A 231 -18.97 27.71 46.61
C LYS A 231 -18.44 27.73 45.19
N VAL A 232 -17.56 28.67 44.90
CA VAL A 232 -16.85 28.75 43.62
C VAL A 232 -15.36 28.56 43.88
N ALA A 233 -14.75 27.55 43.28
CA ALA A 233 -13.31 27.28 43.37
C ALA A 233 -12.83 26.64 42.07
N GLU A 234 -11.66 27.03 41.58
CA GLU A 234 -11.01 26.40 40.41
C GLU A 234 -11.95 26.23 39.19
N ASN A 235 -12.71 27.29 38.85
CA ASN A 235 -13.69 27.27 37.76
C ASN A 235 -14.77 26.17 37.90
N THR A 236 -15.08 25.78 39.13
CA THR A 236 -16.15 24.85 39.51
C THR A 236 -17.11 25.56 40.45
N LEU A 237 -18.40 25.44 40.16
CA LEU A 237 -19.49 25.94 40.98
C LEU A 237 -20.14 24.76 41.71
N SER A 238 -20.09 24.75 43.04
CA SER A 238 -20.77 23.78 43.89
C SER A 238 -21.94 24.43 44.61
N VAL A 239 -23.14 23.88 44.40
CA VAL A 239 -24.38 24.32 45.04
C VAL A 239 -24.89 23.21 45.95
N ALA A 240 -24.94 23.55 47.23
CA ALA A 240 -25.39 22.67 48.28
C ALA A 240 -26.90 22.34 48.14
N ALA A 241 -27.36 21.20 48.68
CA ALA A 241 -28.78 20.85 48.80
C ALA A 241 -29.62 22.03 49.33
N GLY A 242 -30.69 22.39 48.62
CA GLY A 242 -31.57 23.53 48.87
C GLY A 242 -31.06 24.88 48.34
N GLY A 243 -29.88 24.93 47.73
CA GLY A 243 -29.25 26.15 47.22
C GLY A 243 -29.64 26.50 45.78
N ARG A 244 -29.41 27.76 45.41
CA ARG A 244 -29.59 28.27 44.04
C ARG A 244 -28.49 29.24 43.65
N ALA A 245 -27.89 29.04 42.49
CA ALA A 245 -26.90 29.94 41.91
C ALA A 245 -27.31 30.39 40.51
N ILE A 246 -27.10 31.67 40.22
CA ILE A 246 -27.30 32.29 38.90
C ILE A 246 -25.93 32.51 38.28
N ILE A 247 -25.73 32.03 37.06
CA ILE A 247 -24.50 32.17 36.30
C ILE A 247 -24.81 33.11 35.12
N THR A 248 -24.17 34.27 35.10
CA THR A 248 -24.34 35.26 34.04
C THR A 248 -23.27 35.05 32.95
N PRO A 249 -23.65 34.77 31.69
CA PRO A 249 -22.71 34.68 30.58
C PRO A 249 -22.09 36.05 30.29
N PRO A 250 -20.89 36.09 29.67
CA PRO A 250 -20.20 37.35 29.34
C PRO A 250 -20.97 38.20 28.31
N THR A 251 -21.79 37.56 27.48
CA THR A 251 -22.66 38.21 26.49
C THR A 251 -24.00 37.48 26.42
N THR A 252 -25.06 38.18 26.00
CA THR A 252 -26.35 37.53 25.68
C THR A 252 -26.17 36.55 24.53
N ILE A 253 -26.79 35.38 24.62
CA ILE A 253 -26.56 34.28 23.68
C ILE A 253 -27.82 34.10 22.82
N PRO A 254 -27.79 34.42 21.52
CA PRO A 254 -28.93 34.18 20.65
C PRO A 254 -29.13 32.67 20.47
N SER A 255 -30.38 32.24 20.30
CA SER A 255 -30.60 30.89 19.82
C SER A 255 -30.23 30.81 18.34
N SER A 256 -29.42 29.81 18.00
CA SER A 256 -29.03 29.49 16.63
C SER A 256 -29.12 27.97 16.47
N PRO A 257 -29.60 27.47 15.31
CA PRO A 257 -29.84 26.04 15.08
C PRO A 257 -28.58 25.18 15.24
N ASN A 258 -27.39 25.75 15.09
CA ASN A 258 -26.15 25.00 15.12
C ASN A 258 -25.41 25.06 16.47
N LEU A 259 -25.90 25.83 17.45
CA LEU A 259 -25.20 25.94 18.74
C LEU A 259 -25.49 24.76 19.65
N ILE A 260 -24.46 24.26 20.31
CA ILE A 260 -24.55 23.26 21.37
C ILE A 260 -24.04 23.84 22.69
N ILE A 261 -24.65 23.44 23.80
CA ILE A 261 -24.12 23.68 25.15
C ILE A 261 -23.41 22.41 25.63
N SER A 262 -22.19 22.55 26.17
CA SER A 262 -21.47 21.52 26.89
C SER A 262 -21.15 21.94 28.31
N PHE A 263 -21.18 20.99 29.25
CA PHE A 263 -20.77 21.18 30.64
C PHE A 263 -20.50 19.84 31.32
N GLU A 264 -19.88 19.86 32.49
CA GLU A 264 -19.66 18.68 33.32
C GLU A 264 -20.31 18.84 34.69
N THR A 265 -20.98 17.80 35.19
CA THR A 265 -21.55 17.80 36.56
C THR A 265 -21.06 16.64 37.41
N LEU A 266 -21.06 16.87 38.73
CA LEU A 266 -20.73 15.88 39.76
C LEU A 266 -21.77 16.00 40.88
N THR A 267 -22.24 14.87 41.40
CA THR A 267 -23.16 14.83 42.54
C THR A 267 -22.50 14.20 43.76
N THR A 268 -22.73 14.77 44.94
CA THR A 268 -22.22 14.23 46.20
C THR A 268 -23.36 14.04 47.18
N LEU A 269 -23.57 12.80 47.62
CA LEU A 269 -24.54 12.50 48.65
C LEU A 269 -24.03 13.03 50.00
N ARG A 270 -24.87 13.81 50.67
CA ARG A 270 -24.61 14.19 52.06
C ARG A 270 -24.82 12.96 52.93
N ARG A 271 -23.95 12.78 53.94
CA ARG A 271 -24.23 11.84 55.01
C ARG A 271 -25.52 12.31 55.70
N GLU A 272 -26.53 11.45 55.74
CA GLU A 272 -27.73 11.70 56.53
C GLU A 272 -27.31 12.02 57.96
N GLY A 273 -27.51 13.26 58.39
CA GLY A 273 -27.40 13.60 59.80
C GLY A 273 -28.45 12.79 60.56
N ALA A 274 -28.09 12.24 61.72
CA ALA A 274 -29.04 11.51 62.56
C ALA A 274 -30.30 12.38 62.75
N VAL A 275 -31.46 11.86 62.33
CA VAL A 275 -32.74 12.55 62.51
C VAL A 275 -32.89 12.83 63.99
N VAL A 276 -32.79 14.11 64.38
CA VAL A 276 -33.02 14.52 65.76
C VAL A 276 -34.51 14.40 66.00
N ILE A 277 -34.94 13.29 66.59
CA ILE A 277 -36.32 13.14 67.05
C ILE A 277 -36.50 14.20 68.16
N PRO A 278 -37.36 15.21 67.97
CA PRO A 278 -37.58 16.21 69.01
C PRO A 278 -38.07 15.49 70.28
N GLN A 279 -37.49 15.82 71.43
CA GLN A 279 -37.96 15.26 72.69
C GLN A 279 -39.37 15.83 72.99
N PRO A 280 -40.27 15.05 73.63
CA PRO A 280 -41.55 15.59 74.08
C PRO A 280 -41.32 16.82 74.96
N PRO A 281 -42.12 17.89 74.81
CA PRO A 281 -41.96 19.09 75.63
C PRO A 281 -42.12 18.74 77.12
N PRO A 282 -41.41 19.43 78.04
CA PRO A 282 -41.61 19.22 79.47
C PRO A 282 -43.09 19.46 79.81
N GLY A 283 -43.72 18.47 80.44
CA GLY A 283 -45.13 18.50 80.81
C GLY A 283 -45.43 19.62 81.82
N PRO A 284 -46.72 19.95 82.03
CA PRO A 284 -47.11 20.97 82.99
C PRO A 284 -46.67 20.58 84.41
N GLU A 285 -46.13 21.54 85.17
CA GLU A 285 -45.89 21.35 86.61
C GLU A 285 -47.24 21.26 87.34
N ILE A 286 -47.60 20.07 87.81
CA ILE A 286 -48.85 19.84 88.54
C ILE A 286 -48.62 20.21 90.01
N PRO A 287 -49.36 21.18 90.59
CA PRO A 287 -49.24 21.51 92.00
C PRO A 287 -49.74 20.35 92.87
N THR A 288 -49.08 20.10 93.99
CA THR A 288 -49.49 19.07 94.96
C THR A 288 -50.87 19.42 95.54
N SER A 289 -51.76 18.44 95.58
CA SER A 289 -53.11 18.57 96.11
C SER A 289 -53.08 19.04 97.58
N GLY A 290 -53.74 20.17 97.86
CA GLY A 290 -53.76 20.74 99.21
C GLY A 290 -54.50 19.86 100.22
N SER A 291 -54.21 20.05 101.50
CA SER A 291 -54.88 19.38 102.62
C SER A 291 -55.82 20.32 103.36
N ALA A 292 -56.86 19.77 104.00
CA ALA A 292 -57.79 20.53 104.83
C ALA A 292 -57.79 19.98 106.26
N SER A 293 -57.78 20.86 107.25
CA SER A 293 -57.73 20.47 108.66
C SER A 293 -58.80 21.17 109.50
N TYR A 294 -59.55 20.41 110.29
CA TYR A 294 -60.53 20.96 111.25
C TYR A 294 -60.61 20.07 112.49
N GLY A 295 -60.62 20.68 113.67
CA GLY A 295 -60.72 19.94 114.95
C GLY A 295 -59.55 18.99 115.26
N GLY A 296 -58.37 19.18 114.63
CA GLY A 296 -57.17 18.36 114.85
C GLY A 296 -56.97 17.17 113.90
N ILE A 297 -57.83 17.00 112.89
CA ILE A 297 -57.69 15.97 111.85
C ILE A 297 -57.37 16.66 110.52
N THR A 298 -56.28 16.23 109.86
CA THR A 298 -55.87 16.67 108.53
C THR A 298 -56.21 15.60 107.52
N VAL A 299 -56.99 15.96 106.49
CA VAL A 299 -57.27 15.11 105.33
C VAL A 299 -56.44 15.64 104.18
N GLU A 300 -55.51 14.83 103.70
CA GLU A 300 -54.77 15.10 102.47
C GLU A 300 -55.59 14.59 101.27
N ASN A 301 -55.60 15.39 100.21
CA ASN A 301 -56.35 15.07 99.01
C ASN A 301 -55.44 14.27 98.06
N ASP A 302 -55.98 13.28 97.36
CA ASP A 302 -55.20 12.44 96.44
C ASP A 302 -54.53 13.28 95.34
N LEU A 303 -53.36 12.84 94.89
CA LEU A 303 -52.63 13.50 93.79
C LEU A 303 -53.49 13.48 92.52
N SER A 304 -53.55 14.62 91.82
CA SER A 304 -54.31 14.72 90.58
C SER A 304 -53.64 13.90 89.46
N GLU A 305 -54.27 12.80 89.04
CA GLU A 305 -53.89 12.07 87.83
C GLU A 305 -54.43 12.79 86.58
N VAL A 306 -53.53 13.31 85.75
CA VAL A 306 -53.88 13.90 84.45
C VAL A 306 -53.48 12.94 83.34
N ASN A 307 -54.47 12.45 82.59
CA ASN A 307 -54.24 11.57 81.45
C ASN A 307 -53.72 12.41 80.26
N MET A 308 -52.41 12.39 80.01
CA MET A 308 -51.82 13.13 78.89
C MET A 308 -52.04 12.37 77.57
N PRO A 309 -52.46 13.05 76.50
CA PRO A 309 -52.52 12.41 75.18
C PRO A 309 -51.11 11.96 74.75
N PRO A 310 -50.97 10.80 74.07
CA PRO A 310 -49.67 10.33 73.60
C PRO A 310 -49.05 11.36 72.66
N TRP A 311 -47.80 11.74 72.92
CA TRP A 311 -47.06 12.64 72.03
C TRP A 311 -46.79 11.92 70.71
N ILE A 312 -47.21 12.53 69.61
CA ILE A 312 -46.92 12.06 68.26
C ILE A 312 -45.77 12.92 67.72
N PRO A 313 -44.61 12.33 67.38
CA PRO A 313 -43.53 13.07 66.75
C PRO A 313 -44.01 13.73 65.45
N PRO A 314 -43.57 14.96 65.14
CA PRO A 314 -43.83 15.53 63.83
C PRO A 314 -43.22 14.63 62.74
N GLU A 315 -43.91 14.49 61.61
CA GLU A 315 -43.42 13.71 60.47
C GLU A 315 -42.08 14.27 59.99
N ALA A 316 -41.13 13.38 59.71
CA ALA A 316 -39.83 13.78 59.18
C ALA A 316 -40.02 14.44 57.80
N PRO A 317 -39.25 15.51 57.49
CA PRO A 317 -39.35 16.18 56.19
C PRO A 317 -39.11 15.18 55.06
N ALA A 318 -39.98 15.21 54.04
CA ALA A 318 -39.91 14.28 52.91
C ALA A 318 -38.60 14.46 52.12
N ARG A 319 -37.93 13.36 51.79
CA ARG A 319 -36.76 13.35 50.91
C ARG A 319 -37.18 13.77 49.50
N MET A 320 -36.62 14.88 49.03
CA MET A 320 -36.77 15.33 47.64
C MET A 320 -35.52 14.99 46.82
N ASP A 321 -35.73 14.38 45.65
CA ASP A 321 -34.72 14.02 44.64
C ASP A 321 -35.10 14.70 43.32
N ASP A 322 -34.21 15.57 42.82
CA ASP A 322 -34.41 16.39 41.64
C ASP A 322 -33.12 16.43 40.82
N LEU A 323 -33.16 15.82 39.63
CA LEU A 323 -32.04 15.80 38.68
C LEU A 323 -32.18 16.87 37.58
N GLY A 324 -33.29 17.61 37.54
CA GLY A 324 -33.55 18.72 36.62
C GLY A 324 -32.96 20.04 37.12
N VAL A 325 -31.67 20.04 37.45
CA VAL A 325 -31.06 21.09 38.27
C VAL A 325 -30.63 22.34 37.50
N LEU A 326 -30.66 22.33 36.17
CA LEU A 326 -30.21 23.45 35.33
C LEU A 326 -31.39 24.11 34.62
N THR A 327 -31.43 25.44 34.63
CA THR A 327 -32.52 26.21 34.02
C THR A 327 -31.96 27.41 33.25
N PHE A 328 -32.38 27.60 32.00
CA PHE A 328 -32.13 28.84 31.28
C PHE A 328 -33.21 29.88 31.58
N THR A 329 -32.79 31.14 31.68
CA THR A 329 -33.68 32.30 31.69
C THR A 329 -33.47 33.13 30.43
N TYR A 330 -34.56 33.57 29.80
CA TYR A 330 -34.54 34.28 28.52
C TYR A 330 -34.85 35.77 28.66
N THR A 331 -34.61 36.53 27.59
CA THR A 331 -34.89 37.98 27.51
C THR A 331 -36.37 38.33 27.70
N ASP A 332 -37.29 37.39 27.38
CA ASP A 332 -38.74 37.55 27.54
C ASP A 332 -39.22 37.26 28.99
N GLY A 333 -38.30 36.90 29.90
CA GLY A 333 -38.60 36.57 31.29
C GLY A 333 -39.09 35.13 31.51
N THR A 334 -39.22 34.32 30.46
CA THR A 334 -39.54 32.89 30.58
C THR A 334 -38.30 32.05 30.91
N SER A 335 -38.51 30.78 31.30
CA SER A 335 -37.42 29.87 31.63
C SER A 335 -37.70 28.43 31.18
N THR A 336 -36.65 27.69 30.79
CA THR A 336 -36.74 26.25 30.44
C THR A 336 -35.74 25.45 31.28
N ILE A 337 -36.19 24.31 31.80
CA ILE A 337 -35.32 23.34 32.51
C ILE A 337 -34.58 22.50 31.46
N LEU A 338 -33.27 22.36 31.61
CA LEU A 338 -32.44 21.51 30.75
C LEU A 338 -32.70 20.02 31.06
N PRO A 339 -32.38 19.10 30.13
CA PRO A 339 -32.52 17.67 30.38
C PRO A 339 -31.83 17.23 31.69
N PRO A 340 -32.43 16.30 32.46
CA PRO A 340 -31.95 15.94 33.78
C PRO A 340 -30.56 15.31 33.74
N ILE A 341 -29.75 15.61 34.75
CA ILE A 341 -28.43 14.99 34.92
C ILE A 341 -28.55 13.57 35.50
N THR A 342 -27.44 12.87 35.60
CA THR A 342 -27.35 11.54 36.22
C THR A 342 -26.34 11.57 37.35
N ASP A 343 -26.57 10.72 38.35
CA ASP A 343 -25.67 10.65 39.50
C ASP A 343 -24.29 10.11 39.12
N SER A 344 -23.27 10.80 39.65
CA SER A 344 -21.87 10.45 39.40
C SER A 344 -20.98 11.07 40.48
N THR A 345 -20.09 10.24 41.04
CA THR A 345 -19.03 10.70 41.97
C THR A 345 -17.87 11.38 41.25
N ASP A 346 -17.79 11.21 39.93
CA ASP A 346 -16.84 11.90 39.04
C ASP A 346 -17.57 12.91 38.15
N PHE A 347 -16.84 13.89 37.60
CA PHE A 347 -17.41 14.84 36.65
C PHE A 347 -17.82 14.14 35.34
N LYS A 348 -19.11 14.16 35.03
CA LYS A 348 -19.68 13.56 33.82
C LYS A 348 -20.03 14.65 32.79
N PRO A 349 -19.59 14.53 31.53
CA PRO A 349 -19.89 15.51 30.49
C PRO A 349 -21.31 15.35 29.94
N TYR A 350 -21.93 16.48 29.59
CA TYR A 350 -23.22 16.59 28.92
C TYR A 350 -23.09 17.52 27.72
N GLN A 351 -23.82 17.21 26.64
CA GLN A 351 -23.91 18.02 25.44
C GLN A 351 -25.33 18.02 24.91
N PHE A 352 -25.88 19.21 24.60
CA PHE A 352 -27.24 19.35 24.07
C PHE A 352 -27.30 20.41 22.98
N GLN A 353 -28.16 20.21 21.97
CA GLN A 353 -28.46 21.27 21.01
C GLN A 353 -29.25 22.38 21.68
N LEU A 354 -28.85 23.62 21.41
CA LEU A 354 -29.48 24.79 22.00
C LEU A 354 -30.89 25.01 21.42
N GLN A 355 -31.12 24.67 20.16
CA GLN A 355 -32.43 24.78 19.51
C GLN A 355 -33.49 23.89 20.18
N ASP A 356 -33.12 22.67 20.58
CA ASP A 356 -34.03 21.73 21.26
C ASP A 356 -34.49 22.24 22.65
N ILE A 357 -33.69 23.11 23.28
CA ILE A 357 -33.95 23.61 24.64
C ILE A 357 -34.55 25.02 24.61
N ALA A 358 -33.93 25.94 23.86
CA ALA A 358 -34.21 27.36 23.85
C ALA A 358 -35.15 27.79 22.72
N GLY A 359 -35.41 26.95 21.70
CA GLY A 359 -36.20 27.33 20.53
C GLY A 359 -35.55 28.51 19.81
N ASP A 360 -36.26 29.63 19.66
CA ASP A 360 -35.73 30.88 19.06
C ASP A 360 -35.38 31.95 20.11
N LYS A 361 -35.34 31.60 21.41
CA LYS A 361 -35.21 32.57 22.50
C LYS A 361 -33.75 32.92 22.82
N THR A 362 -33.51 34.17 23.20
CA THR A 362 -32.17 34.65 23.62
C THR A 362 -31.93 34.38 25.10
N ILE A 363 -30.83 33.69 25.42
CA ILE A 363 -30.46 33.30 26.79
C ILE A 363 -29.73 34.44 27.47
N VAL A 364 -30.17 34.75 28.71
CA VAL A 364 -29.63 35.81 29.56
C VAL A 364 -28.86 35.24 30.74
N SER A 365 -29.28 34.10 31.29
CA SER A 365 -28.58 33.44 32.39
C SER A 365 -28.83 31.94 32.42
N LEU A 366 -27.91 31.23 33.08
CA LEU A 366 -28.05 29.82 33.44
C LEU A 366 -28.15 29.73 34.96
N GLU A 367 -29.20 29.12 35.49
CA GLU A 367 -29.39 28.88 36.92
C GLU A 367 -29.12 27.42 37.26
N LEU A 368 -28.35 27.19 38.32
CA LEU A 368 -28.24 25.90 39.00
C LEU A 368 -29.15 25.93 40.22
N VAL A 369 -30.29 25.23 40.11
CA VAL A 369 -31.33 25.12 41.14
C VAL A 369 -31.24 23.73 41.75
N ASN A 370 -30.66 23.62 42.94
CA ASN A 370 -30.52 22.35 43.63
C ASN A 370 -31.64 22.17 44.67
N ASN A 371 -32.80 21.67 44.23
CA ASN A 371 -33.92 21.41 45.13
C ASN A 371 -33.71 20.16 46.00
N ASN A 372 -32.67 19.36 45.76
CA ASN A 372 -32.43 18.15 46.55
C ASN A 372 -32.27 18.44 48.04
N THR A 373 -32.70 17.49 48.86
CA THR A 373 -32.58 17.54 50.33
C THR A 373 -31.30 16.88 50.85
N HIS A 374 -30.65 16.06 50.02
CA HIS A 374 -29.61 15.11 50.45
C HIS A 374 -28.40 15.07 49.49
N ARG A 375 -28.35 15.95 48.50
CA ARG A 375 -27.38 15.90 47.41
C ARG A 375 -26.83 17.28 47.10
N ASP A 376 -25.51 17.40 47.08
CA ASP A 376 -24.82 18.59 46.56
C ASP A 376 -24.52 18.37 45.07
N VAL A 377 -24.59 19.44 44.28
CA VAL A 377 -24.37 19.41 42.84
C VAL A 377 -23.26 20.38 42.49
N SER A 378 -22.27 19.90 41.74
CA SER A 378 -21.18 20.71 41.20
C SER A 378 -21.23 20.74 39.68
N ILE A 379 -20.87 21.88 39.09
CA ILE A 379 -20.79 22.08 37.63
C ILE A 379 -19.51 22.82 37.25
N LYS A 380 -18.91 22.46 36.11
CA LYS A 380 -17.75 23.15 35.52
C LYS A 380 -17.75 23.06 33.98
N ASN A 381 -16.79 23.74 33.35
CA ASN A 381 -16.54 23.70 31.90
C ASN A 381 -17.78 24.01 31.04
N ILE A 382 -18.58 24.98 31.46
CA ILE A 382 -19.81 25.36 30.76
C ILE A 382 -19.43 26.20 29.53
N ARG A 383 -19.74 25.70 28.33
CA ARG A 383 -19.44 26.32 27.05
C ARG A 383 -20.64 26.22 26.11
N ILE A 384 -20.91 27.26 25.34
CA ILE A 384 -21.78 27.20 24.16
C ILE A 384 -20.93 27.42 22.92
N TYR A 385 -21.09 26.62 21.87
CA TYR A 385 -20.30 26.73 20.63
C TYR A 385 -21.01 26.09 19.44
N ASP A 386 -20.62 26.45 18.21
CA ASP A 386 -21.06 25.76 16.98
C ASP A 386 -20.03 24.65 16.66
N PRO A 387 -20.41 23.36 16.63
CA PRO A 387 -19.49 22.27 16.35
C PRO A 387 -19.03 22.25 14.89
N ASN A 388 -19.71 22.97 14.00
CA ASN A 388 -19.35 23.12 12.59
C ASN A 388 -18.48 24.36 12.32
N ALA A 389 -18.28 25.23 13.31
CA ALA A 389 -17.46 26.43 13.15
C ALA A 389 -15.97 26.05 13.06
N LEU A 390 -15.33 26.44 11.96
CA LEU A 390 -13.88 26.31 11.75
C LEU A 390 -13.13 27.43 12.50
N GLY A 391 -13.43 27.63 13.80
CA GLY A 391 -12.90 28.75 14.59
C GLY A 391 -13.28 30.12 14.02
N GLY A 392 -14.57 30.37 13.80
CA GLY A 392 -15.07 31.65 13.30
C GLY A 392 -15.03 31.83 11.78
N PHE A 393 -14.66 30.79 11.04
CA PHE A 393 -14.55 30.83 9.58
C PHE A 393 -15.63 29.94 8.92
N THR A 394 -16.49 30.54 8.08
CA THR A 394 -17.42 29.81 7.19
C THR A 394 -16.96 29.91 5.74
N PRO A 395 -16.74 28.79 5.02
CA PRO A 395 -16.38 28.83 3.61
C PRO A 395 -17.53 29.43 2.78
N ARG A 396 -17.21 30.37 1.90
CA ARG A 396 -18.23 31.09 1.11
C ARG A 396 -18.81 30.22 -0.01
N SER A 397 -17.99 29.37 -0.61
CA SER A 397 -18.38 28.41 -1.67
C SER A 397 -17.34 27.28 -1.71
N PRO A 398 -17.44 26.30 -0.79
CA PRO A 398 -16.50 25.18 -0.78
C PRO A 398 -16.68 24.34 -2.04
N VAL A 399 -15.58 23.96 -2.68
CA VAL A 399 -15.58 23.04 -3.83
C VAL A 399 -15.95 21.62 -3.38
N SER A 400 -15.57 21.28 -2.14
CA SER A 400 -15.96 20.05 -1.44
C SER A 400 -15.91 20.32 0.06
N ALA A 401 -16.80 19.68 0.82
CA ALA A 401 -16.77 19.67 2.27
C ALA A 401 -16.24 18.32 2.76
N ALA A 402 -15.50 18.31 3.87
CA ALA A 402 -15.04 17.06 4.44
C ALA A 402 -16.23 16.26 5.00
N ALA A 403 -16.32 15.00 4.62
CA ALA A 403 -17.39 14.11 5.05
C ALA A 403 -16.87 12.68 5.11
N ASP A 404 -17.49 11.86 5.96
CA ASP A 404 -17.19 10.44 6.04
C ASP A 404 -17.82 9.67 4.87
N ALA A 405 -17.21 8.56 4.48
CA ALA A 405 -17.83 7.55 3.63
C ALA A 405 -19.00 6.92 4.36
N LEU A 406 -20.14 6.82 3.67
CA LEU A 406 -21.33 6.14 4.14
C LEU A 406 -21.65 5.00 3.19
N ILE A 407 -21.46 3.77 3.66
CA ILE A 407 -21.71 2.56 2.89
C ILE A 407 -22.63 1.64 3.68
N THR A 408 -23.40 0.80 2.99
CA THR A 408 -24.08 -0.32 3.61
C THR A 408 -23.40 -1.62 3.21
N MET A 409 -23.25 -2.55 4.15
CA MET A 409 -22.80 -3.92 3.91
C MET A 409 -23.90 -4.86 4.39
N ASP A 410 -24.49 -5.62 3.47
CA ASP A 410 -25.62 -6.52 3.73
C ASP A 410 -26.78 -5.85 4.49
N GLY A 411 -27.00 -4.55 4.22
CA GLY A 411 -28.06 -3.73 4.83
C GLY A 411 -27.65 -2.99 6.11
N ILE A 412 -26.47 -3.26 6.67
CA ILE A 412 -25.95 -2.56 7.85
C ILE A 412 -25.23 -1.29 7.40
N GLU A 413 -25.62 -0.13 7.92
CA GLU A 413 -24.98 1.15 7.61
C GLU A 413 -23.68 1.32 8.40
N ILE A 414 -22.64 1.75 7.70
CA ILE A 414 -21.28 1.86 8.20
C ILE A 414 -20.71 3.22 7.77
N ARG A 415 -20.10 3.92 8.73
CA ARG A 415 -19.43 5.20 8.51
C ARG A 415 -17.93 5.05 8.69
N ARG A 416 -17.14 5.58 7.75
CA ARG A 416 -15.66 5.59 7.83
C ARG A 416 -15.09 6.93 7.38
N PRO A 417 -14.05 7.44 8.04
CA PRO A 417 -13.45 8.73 7.66
C PRO A 417 -12.67 8.67 6.34
N THR A 418 -12.36 7.49 5.83
CA THR A 418 -11.50 7.29 4.64
C THR A 418 -12.19 6.40 3.61
N ASN A 419 -11.80 6.57 2.34
CA ASN A 419 -12.16 5.67 1.25
C ASN A 419 -11.26 4.43 1.15
N ASN A 420 -10.31 4.21 2.06
CA ASN A 420 -9.56 2.94 2.13
C ASN A 420 -9.98 2.23 3.41
N ILE A 421 -10.92 1.30 3.28
CA ILE A 421 -11.61 0.67 4.40
C ILE A 421 -11.12 -0.78 4.51
N ASP A 422 -10.31 -1.09 5.51
CA ASP A 422 -9.63 -2.37 5.71
C ASP A 422 -10.16 -3.19 6.90
N ASP A 423 -11.17 -2.70 7.61
CA ASP A 423 -11.65 -3.25 8.87
C ASP A 423 -13.01 -3.95 8.80
N LEU A 424 -13.64 -4.00 7.62
CA LEU A 424 -14.96 -4.63 7.45
C LEU A 424 -14.89 -6.13 7.19
N ILE A 425 -13.90 -6.53 6.41
CA ILE A 425 -13.68 -7.91 6.02
C ILE A 425 -12.20 -8.21 6.32
N PRO A 426 -11.90 -9.22 7.16
CA PRO A 426 -10.52 -9.62 7.43
C PRO A 426 -9.74 -9.88 6.14
N GLY A 427 -8.62 -9.17 5.97
CA GLY A 427 -7.74 -9.32 4.81
C GLY A 427 -8.24 -8.68 3.53
N VAL A 428 -9.29 -7.84 3.55
CA VAL A 428 -9.80 -7.13 2.37
C VAL A 428 -9.82 -5.62 2.63
N THR A 429 -9.29 -4.85 1.68
CA THR A 429 -9.38 -3.39 1.69
C THR A 429 -10.33 -2.93 0.59
N ILE A 430 -11.43 -2.31 1.00
CA ILE A 430 -12.51 -1.80 0.15
C ILE A 430 -12.27 -0.32 -0.13
N THR A 431 -12.46 0.07 -1.39
CA THR A 431 -12.33 1.44 -1.85
C THR A 431 -13.57 1.90 -2.61
N PRO A 432 -14.51 2.60 -1.95
CA PRO A 432 -15.61 3.26 -2.64
C PRO A 432 -15.09 4.45 -3.48
N ARG A 433 -15.65 4.60 -4.68
CA ARG A 433 -15.23 5.59 -5.70
C ARG A 433 -16.36 6.50 -6.14
N ALA A 434 -17.59 5.98 -6.17
CA ALA A 434 -18.78 6.75 -6.52
C ALA A 434 -20.00 6.25 -5.74
N VAL A 435 -21.08 7.03 -5.78
CA VAL A 435 -22.37 6.68 -5.17
C VAL A 435 -23.11 5.67 -6.05
N SER A 436 -23.87 4.77 -5.44
CA SER A 436 -24.79 3.85 -6.12
C SER A 436 -26.09 3.70 -5.34
N ASP A 437 -27.21 3.79 -6.04
CA ASP A 437 -28.56 3.59 -5.48
C ASP A 437 -28.96 2.11 -5.41
N ARG A 438 -28.19 1.23 -6.06
CA ARG A 438 -28.41 -0.22 -6.10
C ARG A 438 -27.33 -0.98 -5.32
N PRO A 439 -27.66 -2.11 -4.68
CA PRO A 439 -26.65 -2.99 -4.10
C PRO A 439 -25.77 -3.61 -5.20
N LEU A 440 -24.47 -3.61 -4.95
CA LEU A 440 -23.42 -4.20 -5.79
C LEU A 440 -22.75 -5.33 -5.02
N THR A 441 -22.61 -6.49 -5.64
CA THR A 441 -21.93 -7.62 -5.00
C THR A 441 -20.41 -7.50 -5.18
N LEU A 442 -19.67 -7.59 -4.09
CA LEU A 442 -18.24 -7.87 -4.09
C LEU A 442 -18.00 -9.32 -3.68
N GLY A 443 -17.16 -10.03 -4.42
CA GLY A 443 -16.82 -11.43 -4.15
C GLY A 443 -15.32 -11.65 -4.02
N VAL A 444 -14.86 -12.19 -2.90
CA VAL A 444 -13.49 -12.68 -2.71
C VAL A 444 -13.39 -14.07 -3.32
N GLN A 445 -12.42 -14.28 -4.22
CA GLN A 445 -12.19 -15.56 -4.88
C GLN A 445 -10.69 -15.81 -5.12
N PRO A 446 -10.25 -17.06 -5.36
CA PRO A 446 -8.88 -17.34 -5.80
C PRO A 446 -8.52 -16.58 -7.08
N ASP A 447 -7.27 -16.14 -7.20
CA ASP A 447 -6.73 -15.56 -8.43
C ASP A 447 -6.46 -16.64 -9.50
N ARG A 448 -7.53 -17.09 -10.15
CA ARG A 448 -7.46 -18.13 -11.19
C ARG A 448 -6.61 -17.71 -12.39
N GLU A 449 -6.63 -16.43 -12.74
CA GLU A 449 -5.86 -15.88 -13.86
C GLU A 449 -4.36 -15.90 -13.52
N GLY A 450 -3.98 -15.40 -12.35
CA GLY A 450 -2.59 -15.46 -11.88
C GLY A 450 -2.04 -16.90 -11.75
N ILE A 451 -2.87 -17.86 -11.33
CA ILE A 451 -2.51 -19.29 -11.32
C ILE A 451 -2.30 -19.80 -12.75
N LYS A 452 -3.25 -19.52 -13.66
CA LYS A 452 -3.17 -19.95 -15.06
C LYS A 452 -1.91 -19.42 -15.73
N ASP A 453 -1.61 -18.14 -15.58
CA ASP A 453 -0.45 -17.49 -16.19
C ASP A 453 0.86 -18.09 -15.68
N SER A 454 0.94 -18.40 -14.38
CA SER A 454 2.11 -19.07 -13.80
C SER A 454 2.33 -20.47 -14.37
N ILE A 455 1.25 -21.23 -14.58
CA ILE A 455 1.30 -22.56 -15.20
C ILE A 455 1.71 -22.45 -16.68
N ILE A 456 1.10 -21.54 -17.45
CA ILE A 456 1.43 -21.30 -18.86
C ILE A 456 2.90 -20.89 -19.00
N SER A 457 3.41 -20.02 -18.12
CA SER A 457 4.80 -19.59 -18.10
C SER A 457 5.77 -20.77 -17.88
N MET A 458 5.48 -21.65 -16.91
CA MET A 458 6.27 -22.86 -16.68
C MET A 458 6.26 -23.78 -17.90
N VAL A 459 5.08 -24.04 -18.49
CA VAL A 459 4.94 -24.87 -19.70
C VAL A 459 5.69 -24.26 -20.89
N GLY A 460 5.62 -22.94 -21.07
CA GLY A 460 6.35 -22.22 -22.09
C GLY A 460 7.86 -22.36 -21.94
N ASN A 461 8.38 -22.21 -20.73
CA ASN A 461 9.81 -22.41 -20.44
C ASN A 461 10.23 -23.88 -20.64
N TYR A 462 9.37 -24.84 -20.28
CA TYR A 462 9.59 -26.27 -20.52
C TYR A 462 9.70 -26.55 -22.03
N ASN A 463 8.75 -26.06 -22.82
CA ASN A 463 8.71 -26.28 -24.26
C ASN A 463 9.90 -25.65 -24.98
N ARG A 464 10.23 -24.41 -24.63
CA ARG A 464 11.42 -23.73 -25.15
C ARG A 464 12.68 -24.54 -24.86
N LEU A 465 12.88 -24.94 -23.60
CA LEU A 465 14.04 -25.75 -23.19
C LEU A 465 14.13 -27.06 -23.98
N LEU A 466 13.01 -27.77 -24.14
CA LEU A 466 12.96 -28.98 -24.95
C LEU A 466 13.30 -28.73 -26.42
N ALA A 467 12.82 -27.61 -26.98
CA ALA A 467 13.07 -27.24 -28.36
C ALA A 467 14.56 -27.02 -28.60
N ASP A 468 15.21 -26.24 -27.74
CA ASP A 468 16.66 -26.03 -27.84
C ASP A 468 17.45 -27.32 -27.68
N ILE A 469 17.08 -28.19 -26.72
CA ILE A 469 17.75 -29.49 -26.58
C ILE A 469 17.58 -30.32 -27.86
N ASN A 470 16.36 -30.38 -28.42
CA ASN A 470 16.09 -31.13 -29.63
C ASN A 470 16.89 -30.58 -30.82
N VAL A 471 16.94 -29.26 -31.01
CA VAL A 471 17.72 -28.62 -32.07
C VAL A 471 19.21 -28.88 -31.89
N LEU A 472 19.75 -28.74 -30.67
CA LEU A 472 21.17 -28.95 -30.41
C LEU A 472 21.60 -30.43 -30.55
N THR A 473 20.72 -31.38 -30.20
CA THR A 473 21.10 -32.81 -30.13
C THR A 473 20.73 -33.62 -31.36
N ARG A 474 19.87 -33.10 -32.26
CA ARG A 474 19.39 -33.83 -33.45
C ARG A 474 19.64 -33.03 -34.72
N ASN A 475 20.14 -33.70 -35.75
CA ASN A 475 20.31 -33.11 -37.08
C ASN A 475 19.03 -33.29 -37.92
N ASP A 476 17.93 -32.64 -37.52
CA ASP A 476 16.61 -32.75 -38.17
C ASP A 476 15.94 -31.37 -38.29
N GLU A 477 15.96 -30.79 -39.49
CA GLU A 477 15.43 -29.44 -39.73
C GLU A 477 13.92 -29.31 -39.49
N ARG A 478 13.17 -30.43 -39.55
CA ARG A 478 11.73 -30.44 -39.25
C ARG A 478 11.42 -29.96 -37.84
N ILE A 479 12.37 -30.09 -36.89
CA ILE A 479 12.23 -29.56 -35.52
C ILE A 479 11.96 -28.06 -35.55
N ILE A 480 12.65 -27.32 -36.41
CA ILE A 480 12.57 -25.86 -36.48
C ILE A 480 11.24 -25.44 -37.13
N GLN A 481 10.81 -26.19 -38.15
CA GLN A 481 9.56 -25.93 -38.88
C GLN A 481 8.31 -26.13 -37.99
N GLU A 482 8.39 -27.01 -36.99
CA GLU A 482 7.33 -27.25 -36.01
C GLU A 482 7.19 -26.09 -34.99
N LEU A 483 8.23 -25.27 -34.82
CA LEU A 483 8.22 -24.12 -33.89
C LEU A 483 7.55 -22.91 -34.57
N SER A 484 6.22 -22.96 -34.66
CA SER A 484 5.38 -21.95 -35.33
C SER A 484 5.48 -20.54 -34.73
N TYR A 485 6.05 -20.39 -33.53
CA TYR A 485 6.25 -19.12 -32.86
C TYR A 485 7.53 -18.38 -33.29
N LEU A 486 8.41 -19.01 -34.07
CA LEU A 486 9.66 -18.40 -34.51
C LEU A 486 9.47 -17.53 -35.76
N THR A 487 10.10 -16.35 -35.79
CA THR A 487 10.20 -15.57 -37.02
C THR A 487 11.17 -16.22 -38.03
N PRO A 488 11.10 -15.87 -39.33
CA PRO A 488 12.05 -16.40 -40.33
C PRO A 488 13.52 -16.16 -39.95
N GLU A 489 13.82 -15.02 -39.33
CA GLU A 489 15.16 -14.68 -38.85
C GLU A 489 15.57 -15.57 -37.68
N GLU A 490 14.67 -15.81 -36.74
CA GLU A 490 14.92 -16.72 -35.62
C GLU A 490 15.11 -18.16 -36.11
N GLN A 491 14.33 -18.62 -37.07
CA GLN A 491 14.50 -19.95 -37.67
C GLN A 491 15.92 -20.14 -38.24
N GLU A 492 16.48 -19.12 -38.89
CA GLU A 492 17.85 -19.16 -39.40
C GLU A 492 18.88 -19.23 -38.27
N GLU A 493 18.67 -18.51 -37.17
CA GLU A 493 19.51 -18.63 -35.97
C GLU A 493 19.43 -20.04 -35.35
N TYR A 494 18.25 -20.67 -35.31
CA TYR A 494 18.12 -22.06 -34.85
C TYR A 494 18.79 -23.06 -35.81
N ARG A 495 18.82 -22.80 -37.12
CA ARG A 495 19.55 -23.65 -38.08
C ARG A 495 21.05 -23.70 -37.78
N LYS A 496 21.64 -22.59 -37.35
CA LYS A 496 23.06 -22.54 -36.94
C LYS A 496 23.36 -23.39 -35.70
N LYS A 497 22.34 -23.71 -34.90
CA LYS A 497 22.44 -24.55 -33.69
C LYS A 497 22.21 -26.03 -33.96
N LEU A 498 21.72 -26.38 -35.15
CA LEU A 498 21.23 -27.71 -35.46
C LEU A 498 22.32 -28.78 -35.34
N GLY A 499 22.10 -29.76 -34.46
CA GLY A 499 22.98 -30.91 -34.27
C GLY A 499 24.35 -30.60 -33.67
N VAL A 500 24.59 -29.40 -33.14
CA VAL A 500 25.91 -28.98 -32.60
C VAL A 500 26.38 -29.86 -31.42
N PHE A 501 25.46 -30.41 -30.65
CA PHE A 501 25.69 -31.37 -29.57
C PHE A 501 25.15 -32.78 -29.90
N SER A 502 25.14 -33.14 -31.19
CA SER A 502 24.82 -34.51 -31.61
C SER A 502 25.75 -35.50 -30.91
N GLY A 503 25.17 -36.46 -30.20
CA GLY A 503 25.90 -37.45 -29.41
C GLY A 503 26.23 -37.04 -27.96
N ASP A 504 25.93 -35.82 -27.51
CA ASP A 504 26.04 -35.48 -26.08
C ASP A 504 24.89 -36.13 -25.30
N SER A 505 25.25 -37.05 -24.39
CA SER A 505 24.31 -37.81 -23.58
C SER A 505 23.69 -36.98 -22.44
N THR A 506 24.35 -35.89 -22.01
CA THR A 506 23.94 -35.06 -20.87
C THR A 506 22.58 -34.41 -21.15
N LEU A 507 22.47 -33.70 -22.28
CA LEU A 507 21.22 -33.01 -22.65
C LEU A 507 20.12 -34.02 -23.00
N SER A 508 20.48 -35.12 -23.65
CA SER A 508 19.53 -36.19 -24.00
C SER A 508 18.96 -36.88 -22.75
N GLN A 509 19.79 -37.16 -21.73
CA GLN A 509 19.37 -37.76 -20.47
C GLN A 509 18.52 -36.81 -19.64
N PHE A 510 18.90 -35.52 -19.58
CA PHE A 510 18.09 -34.49 -18.95
C PHE A 510 16.70 -34.41 -19.61
N LYS A 511 16.65 -34.30 -20.94
CA LYS A 511 15.41 -34.28 -21.73
C LYS A 511 14.50 -35.46 -21.41
N ASN A 512 15.04 -36.68 -21.48
CA ASN A 512 14.24 -37.89 -21.25
C ASN A 512 13.71 -37.95 -19.81
N THR A 513 14.47 -37.43 -18.84
CA THR A 513 14.04 -37.40 -17.43
C THR A 513 12.97 -36.33 -17.20
N LEU A 514 13.11 -35.16 -17.83
CA LEU A 514 12.13 -34.09 -17.80
C LEU A 514 10.80 -34.52 -18.46
N GLN A 515 10.86 -35.21 -19.60
CA GLN A 515 9.68 -35.76 -20.27
C GLN A 515 8.97 -36.85 -19.43
N ARG A 516 9.72 -37.69 -18.71
CA ARG A 516 9.15 -38.65 -17.76
C ARG A 516 8.48 -37.95 -16.58
N ALA A 517 9.09 -36.88 -16.06
CA ALA A 517 8.48 -36.09 -14.99
C ALA A 517 7.13 -35.51 -15.44
N ALA A 518 7.07 -34.90 -16.62
CA ALA A 518 5.84 -34.31 -17.16
C ALA A 518 4.70 -35.34 -17.39
N SER A 519 5.03 -36.61 -17.65
CA SER A 519 4.03 -37.68 -17.85
C SER A 519 3.76 -38.53 -16.60
N SER A 520 4.45 -38.26 -15.48
CA SER A 520 4.29 -39.01 -14.23
C SER A 520 3.04 -38.56 -13.46
N PRO A 521 2.35 -39.48 -12.76
CA PRO A 521 1.34 -39.11 -11.78
C PRO A 521 2.03 -38.58 -10.51
N TYR A 522 1.44 -37.54 -9.90
CA TYR A 522 1.94 -36.94 -8.67
C TYR A 522 0.92 -37.08 -7.53
N PRO A 523 1.38 -37.34 -6.29
CA PRO A 523 0.50 -37.54 -5.15
C PRO A 523 -0.29 -36.27 -4.82
N THR A 524 -1.51 -36.48 -4.34
CA THR A 524 -2.38 -35.45 -3.76
C THR A 524 -3.00 -36.03 -2.49
N SER A 525 -3.74 -35.22 -1.73
CA SER A 525 -4.46 -35.70 -0.54
C SER A 525 -5.49 -36.80 -0.84
N ASP A 526 -6.03 -36.86 -2.06
CA ASP A 526 -7.06 -37.83 -2.44
C ASP A 526 -6.48 -38.99 -3.26
N SER A 527 -5.92 -38.69 -4.44
CA SER A 527 -5.43 -39.67 -5.40
C SER A 527 -4.39 -39.04 -6.32
N PRO A 528 -3.40 -39.80 -6.82
CA PRO A 528 -2.43 -39.25 -7.74
C PRO A 528 -3.09 -38.71 -9.02
N ILE A 529 -2.71 -37.50 -9.43
CA ILE A 529 -3.23 -36.85 -10.65
C ILE A 529 -2.12 -36.57 -11.66
N LEU A 530 -2.49 -36.40 -12.93
CA LEU A 530 -1.58 -36.10 -14.03
C LEU A 530 -1.85 -34.71 -14.60
N LEU A 531 -0.85 -34.11 -15.25
CA LEU A 531 -1.03 -32.88 -16.03
C LEU A 531 -2.17 -32.99 -17.05
N SER A 532 -2.34 -34.15 -17.68
CA SER A 532 -3.37 -34.35 -18.71
C SER A 532 -4.78 -34.22 -18.16
N GLN A 533 -4.99 -34.45 -16.86
CA GLN A 533 -6.28 -34.29 -16.20
C GLN A 533 -6.65 -32.83 -15.96
N ILE A 534 -5.70 -31.90 -16.11
CA ILE A 534 -5.90 -30.45 -16.00
C ILE A 534 -5.80 -29.76 -17.37
N GLY A 535 -5.86 -30.52 -18.47
CA GLY A 535 -5.80 -29.97 -19.83
C GLY A 535 -4.40 -29.71 -20.35
N ILE A 536 -3.34 -30.23 -19.71
CA ILE A 536 -1.95 -30.02 -20.14
C ILE A 536 -1.31 -31.37 -20.47
N GLY A 537 -0.81 -31.54 -21.68
CA GLY A 537 -0.23 -32.83 -22.05
C GLY A 537 0.39 -32.84 -23.43
N THR A 538 0.96 -33.97 -23.83
CA THR A 538 1.58 -34.12 -25.16
C THR A 538 0.59 -34.49 -26.27
N ASP A 539 -0.69 -34.73 -25.93
CA ASP A 539 -1.82 -34.95 -26.85
C ASP A 539 -3.10 -34.42 -26.19
N VAL A 540 -3.38 -33.12 -26.35
CA VAL A 540 -4.59 -32.49 -25.81
C VAL A 540 -5.57 -32.21 -26.95
N ARG A 541 -6.36 -33.22 -27.32
CA ARG A 541 -7.24 -33.12 -28.51
C ARG A 541 -8.41 -32.17 -28.28
N ARG A 542 -8.64 -31.28 -29.25
CA ARG A 542 -10.00 -30.88 -29.61
C ARG A 542 -10.65 -32.08 -30.32
N SER A 543 -11.76 -32.59 -29.78
CA SER A 543 -12.56 -33.67 -30.38
C SER A 543 -12.72 -33.44 -31.90
N GLY A 544 -12.18 -34.34 -32.73
CA GLY A 544 -12.28 -34.29 -34.20
C GLY A 544 -10.96 -34.14 -34.99
N ALA A 545 -9.82 -33.85 -34.36
CA ALA A 545 -8.53 -33.78 -35.05
C ALA A 545 -7.90 -35.18 -35.24
N SER A 546 -8.20 -35.84 -36.35
CA SER A 546 -7.46 -37.02 -36.82
C SER A 546 -6.30 -36.56 -37.71
N GLY A 547 -5.09 -36.55 -37.15
CA GLY A 547 -3.88 -36.17 -37.87
C GLY A 547 -2.62 -36.58 -37.11
N TYR A 548 -1.61 -37.05 -37.84
CA TYR A 548 -0.25 -37.26 -37.35
C TYR A 548 0.40 -35.90 -37.10
N ASP A 549 0.83 -35.65 -35.87
CA ASP A 549 1.58 -34.44 -35.52
C ASP A 549 2.95 -34.85 -34.97
N ALA A 550 4.00 -34.47 -35.70
CA ALA A 550 5.37 -34.82 -35.37
C ALA A 550 5.84 -34.19 -34.05
N SER A 551 5.24 -33.06 -33.65
CA SER A 551 5.51 -32.35 -32.39
C SER A 551 5.24 -33.24 -31.17
N ARG A 552 4.24 -34.13 -31.27
CA ARG A 552 3.83 -35.07 -30.21
C ARG A 552 4.90 -36.10 -29.89
N LEU A 553 5.69 -36.52 -30.88
CA LEU A 553 6.81 -37.44 -30.67
C LEU A 553 8.03 -36.76 -30.02
N ARG A 554 8.02 -35.42 -29.93
CA ARG A 554 9.12 -34.62 -29.36
C ARG A 554 8.88 -34.22 -27.91
N GLY A 555 7.72 -34.53 -27.34
CA GLY A 555 7.39 -34.38 -25.92
C GLY A 555 7.09 -32.93 -25.48
N TYR A 556 6.73 -32.07 -26.42
CA TYR A 556 6.20 -30.74 -26.13
C TYR A 556 4.83 -30.85 -25.45
N LEU A 557 4.57 -29.96 -24.51
CA LEU A 557 3.29 -29.85 -23.82
C LEU A 557 2.39 -28.86 -24.55
N GLU A 558 1.15 -29.26 -24.78
CA GLU A 558 0.05 -28.43 -25.26
C GLU A 558 -0.87 -28.09 -24.09
N ILE A 559 -1.56 -26.95 -24.18
CA ILE A 559 -2.51 -26.50 -23.17
C ILE A 559 -3.88 -26.33 -23.85
N ASP A 560 -4.89 -27.04 -23.36
CA ASP A 560 -6.28 -26.70 -23.61
C ASP A 560 -6.73 -25.72 -22.53
N GLU A 561 -6.70 -24.42 -22.88
CA GLU A 561 -7.08 -23.34 -21.96
C GLU A 561 -8.47 -23.54 -21.37
N LYS A 562 -9.44 -24.08 -22.12
CA LYS A 562 -10.80 -24.30 -21.60
C LYS A 562 -10.84 -25.41 -20.55
N ALA A 563 -10.09 -26.48 -20.78
CA ALA A 563 -9.98 -27.58 -19.83
C ALA A 563 -9.21 -27.13 -18.57
N LEU A 564 -8.17 -26.30 -18.74
CA LEU A 564 -7.42 -25.71 -17.64
C LEU A 564 -8.29 -24.75 -16.82
N ASP A 565 -9.03 -23.84 -17.47
CA ASP A 565 -9.98 -22.94 -16.81
C ASP A 565 -11.00 -23.75 -15.99
N ALA A 566 -11.64 -24.77 -16.59
CA ALA A 566 -12.59 -25.64 -15.88
C ALA A 566 -11.98 -26.40 -14.69
N ALA A 567 -10.71 -26.82 -14.80
CA ALA A 567 -9.99 -27.45 -13.70
C ALA A 567 -9.70 -26.45 -12.58
N LEU A 568 -9.31 -25.22 -12.90
CA LEU A 568 -9.07 -24.13 -11.94
C LEU A 568 -10.35 -23.63 -11.27
N GLU A 569 -11.53 -23.89 -11.84
CA GLU A 569 -12.79 -23.59 -11.16
C GLU A 569 -13.12 -24.57 -10.04
N THR A 570 -12.70 -25.83 -10.17
CA THR A 570 -13.24 -26.93 -9.35
C THR A 570 -12.20 -27.68 -8.53
N ARG A 571 -10.90 -27.57 -8.85
CA ARG A 571 -9.84 -28.46 -8.32
C ARG A 571 -8.55 -27.73 -7.93
N ILE A 572 -8.60 -26.45 -7.56
CA ILE A 572 -7.40 -25.67 -7.17
C ILE A 572 -6.53 -26.39 -6.14
N PRO A 573 -7.08 -26.95 -5.03
CA PRO A 573 -6.25 -27.63 -4.03
C PRO A 573 -5.46 -28.81 -4.62
N GLN A 574 -6.11 -29.62 -5.47
CA GLN A 574 -5.45 -30.76 -6.12
C GLN A 574 -4.41 -30.30 -7.16
N ILE A 575 -4.70 -29.22 -7.91
CA ILE A 575 -3.75 -28.63 -8.86
C ILE A 575 -2.53 -28.08 -8.13
N ARG A 576 -2.71 -27.42 -6.98
CA ARG A 576 -1.60 -26.98 -6.14
C ARG A 576 -0.70 -28.15 -5.77
N GLN A 577 -1.29 -29.24 -5.31
CA GLN A 577 -0.57 -30.45 -4.89
C GLN A 577 0.14 -31.16 -6.06
N LEU A 578 -0.42 -31.11 -7.28
CA LEU A 578 0.24 -31.61 -8.49
C LEU A 578 1.59 -30.94 -8.74
N PHE A 579 1.70 -29.63 -8.49
CA PHE A 579 2.95 -28.91 -8.67
C PHE A 579 3.85 -28.98 -7.44
N GLY A 580 3.27 -28.95 -6.24
CA GLY A 580 3.98 -29.08 -4.97
C GLY A 580 3.12 -29.70 -3.88
N PHE A 581 3.51 -30.87 -3.40
CA PHE A 581 2.89 -31.59 -2.30
C PHE A 581 3.90 -31.76 -1.16
N ASP A 582 3.43 -31.52 0.06
CA ASP A 582 4.14 -31.80 1.30
C ASP A 582 3.62 -33.13 1.82
N SER A 583 4.47 -34.16 1.80
CA SER A 583 4.08 -35.54 2.12
C SER A 583 4.13 -35.88 3.61
N ASP A 584 4.86 -35.11 4.43
CA ASP A 584 5.07 -35.39 5.86
C ASP A 584 4.49 -34.30 6.80
N GLY A 585 4.01 -33.19 6.24
CA GLY A 585 3.31 -32.13 6.95
C GLY A 585 4.23 -31.12 7.64
N ASP A 586 5.52 -31.08 7.28
CA ASP A 586 6.50 -30.16 7.87
C ASP A 586 6.50 -28.74 7.26
N LEU A 587 5.56 -28.48 6.34
CA LEU A 587 5.41 -27.25 5.55
C LEU A 587 6.47 -27.07 4.45
N LEU A 588 7.30 -28.09 4.19
CA LEU A 588 8.24 -28.13 3.07
C LEU A 588 7.72 -29.06 1.98
N VAL A 589 7.70 -28.54 0.76
CA VAL A 589 7.31 -29.34 -0.40
C VAL A 589 8.44 -30.31 -0.75
N ASP A 590 8.13 -31.60 -0.75
CA ASP A 590 9.05 -32.70 -1.04
C ASP A 590 8.63 -33.52 -2.27
N SER A 591 7.45 -33.25 -2.83
CA SER A 591 6.88 -33.94 -3.98
C SER A 591 6.14 -32.99 -4.92
N GLY A 592 5.77 -33.47 -6.11
CA GLY A 592 5.08 -32.70 -7.15
C GLY A 592 5.95 -32.41 -8.38
N LEU A 593 5.30 -32.05 -9.48
CA LEU A 593 5.95 -31.81 -10.77
C LEU A 593 6.95 -30.67 -10.70
N ALA A 594 6.54 -29.53 -10.14
CA ALA A 594 7.38 -28.35 -10.13
C ALA A 594 8.58 -28.53 -9.19
N HIS A 595 8.39 -29.20 -8.05
CA HIS A 595 9.48 -29.65 -7.19
C HIS A 595 10.44 -30.62 -7.91
N THR A 596 9.89 -31.56 -8.68
CA THR A 596 10.69 -32.49 -9.50
C THR A 596 11.52 -31.75 -10.54
N ILE A 597 10.93 -30.79 -11.25
CA ILE A 597 11.63 -29.96 -12.24
C ILE A 597 12.78 -29.18 -11.57
N ASP A 598 12.53 -28.56 -10.40
CA ASP A 598 13.58 -27.86 -9.65
C ASP A 598 14.73 -28.79 -9.27
N THR A 599 14.41 -29.96 -8.74
CA THR A 599 15.38 -31.00 -8.34
C THR A 599 16.21 -31.49 -9.53
N LEU A 600 15.58 -31.69 -10.70
CA LEU A 600 16.26 -32.14 -11.91
C LEU A 600 17.18 -31.06 -12.51
N ALA A 601 16.74 -29.80 -12.52
CA ALA A 601 17.50 -28.70 -13.11
C ALA A 601 18.65 -28.23 -12.21
N ARG A 602 18.51 -28.34 -10.88
CA ARG A 602 19.47 -27.81 -9.91
C ARG A 602 20.93 -28.28 -10.14
N PRO A 603 21.25 -29.59 -10.27
CA PRO A 603 22.64 -30.04 -10.50
C PRO A 603 23.28 -29.51 -11.79
N TYR A 604 22.47 -29.05 -12.74
CA TYR A 604 22.95 -28.47 -13.99
C TYR A 604 23.37 -27.02 -13.80
N VAL A 605 22.56 -26.24 -13.08
CA VAL A 605 22.66 -24.78 -13.05
C VAL A 605 23.22 -24.20 -11.74
N GLU A 606 23.35 -25.00 -10.68
CA GLU A 606 23.96 -24.54 -9.45
C GLU A 606 25.45 -24.22 -9.63
N THR A 607 26.02 -23.49 -8.65
CA THR A 607 27.44 -23.11 -8.71
C THR A 607 28.31 -24.35 -8.69
N GLY A 608 29.19 -24.50 -9.69
CA GLY A 608 29.99 -25.71 -9.88
C GLY A 608 29.22 -26.90 -10.47
N GLY A 609 27.97 -26.71 -10.89
CA GLY A 609 27.14 -27.73 -11.53
C GLY A 609 27.60 -28.10 -12.94
N ILE A 610 26.85 -28.99 -13.60
CA ILE A 610 27.22 -29.62 -14.86
C ILE A 610 27.52 -28.60 -15.97
N ILE A 611 26.74 -27.52 -16.09
CA ILE A 611 26.98 -26.48 -17.10
C ILE A 611 28.31 -25.76 -16.86
N SER A 612 28.63 -25.46 -15.59
CA SER A 612 29.91 -24.86 -15.21
C SER A 612 31.08 -25.78 -15.51
N LEU A 613 30.96 -27.08 -15.24
CA LEU A 613 31.98 -28.08 -15.56
C LEU A 613 32.20 -28.25 -17.07
N LYS A 614 31.11 -28.28 -17.87
CA LYS A 614 31.18 -28.35 -19.33
C LYS A 614 31.87 -27.13 -19.92
N THR A 615 31.46 -25.94 -19.50
CA THR A 615 32.05 -24.68 -19.99
C THR A 615 33.50 -24.53 -19.56
N GLY A 616 33.87 -24.90 -18.34
CA GLY A 616 35.28 -24.89 -17.89
C GLY A 616 36.18 -25.90 -18.63
N THR A 617 35.62 -27.06 -19.02
CA THR A 617 36.34 -28.03 -19.88
C THR A 617 36.58 -27.45 -21.27
N ILE A 618 35.59 -26.74 -21.82
CA ILE A 618 35.72 -26.07 -23.12
C ILE A 618 36.77 -24.95 -23.02
N ASP A 619 36.75 -24.14 -21.96
CA ASP A 619 37.74 -23.08 -21.73
C ASP A 619 39.16 -23.63 -21.70
N SER A 620 39.37 -24.74 -20.98
CA SER A 620 40.68 -25.40 -20.93
C SER A 620 41.17 -25.87 -22.31
N ARG A 621 40.25 -26.30 -23.19
CA ARG A 621 40.59 -26.70 -24.56
C ARG A 621 40.88 -25.50 -25.46
N VAL A 622 40.08 -24.45 -25.35
CA VAL A 622 40.30 -23.17 -26.05
C VAL A 622 41.69 -22.62 -25.69
N ASP A 623 42.06 -22.62 -24.42
CA ASP A 623 43.38 -22.17 -23.97
C ASP A 623 44.53 -23.01 -24.56
N GLN A 624 44.34 -24.32 -24.67
CA GLN A 624 45.33 -25.22 -25.28
C GLN A 624 45.49 -24.94 -26.79
N ASP A 625 44.38 -24.78 -27.51
CA ASP A 625 44.39 -24.48 -28.94
C ASP A 625 44.94 -23.07 -29.22
N GLN A 626 44.66 -22.09 -28.36
CA GLN A 626 45.23 -20.75 -28.46
C GLN A 626 46.76 -20.78 -28.37
N ARG A 627 47.32 -21.50 -27.39
CA ARG A 627 48.78 -21.70 -27.27
C ARG A 627 49.37 -22.42 -28.48
N ARG A 628 48.62 -23.37 -29.06
CA ARG A 628 49.03 -24.06 -30.30
C ARG A 628 49.04 -23.09 -31.49
N MET A 629 48.04 -22.22 -31.62
CA MET A 629 48.03 -21.18 -32.66
C MET A 629 49.22 -20.24 -32.51
N GLU A 630 49.50 -19.74 -31.32
CA GLU A 630 50.68 -18.86 -31.07
C GLU A 630 52.00 -19.54 -31.45
N THR A 631 52.07 -20.86 -31.30
CA THR A 631 53.24 -21.64 -31.72
C THR A 631 53.32 -21.76 -33.24
N LEU A 632 52.19 -22.04 -33.91
CA LEU A 632 52.11 -22.11 -35.37
C LEU A 632 52.38 -20.74 -36.01
N ASP A 633 51.86 -19.64 -35.46
CA ASP A 633 52.10 -18.28 -35.94
C ASP A 633 53.59 -17.93 -35.90
N ARG A 634 54.29 -18.31 -34.81
CA ARG A 634 55.76 -18.15 -34.71
C ARG A 634 56.50 -18.98 -35.76
N GLN A 635 56.07 -20.22 -36.00
CA GLN A 635 56.66 -21.09 -37.03
C GLN A 635 56.44 -20.53 -38.43
N LEU A 636 55.24 -20.02 -38.72
CA LEU A 636 54.88 -19.39 -39.98
C LEU A 636 55.72 -18.13 -40.23
N ALA A 637 55.86 -17.25 -39.23
CA ALA A 637 56.69 -16.05 -39.35
C ALA A 637 58.17 -16.39 -39.63
N SER A 638 58.70 -17.43 -38.97
CA SER A 638 60.06 -17.91 -39.22
C SER A 638 60.21 -18.49 -40.62
N LYS A 639 59.21 -19.23 -41.11
CA LYS A 639 59.21 -19.84 -42.44
C LYS A 639 59.10 -18.79 -43.54
N GLU A 640 58.22 -17.80 -43.38
CA GLU A 640 58.10 -16.67 -44.30
C GLU A 640 59.43 -15.90 -44.41
N SER A 641 60.08 -15.64 -43.27
CA SER A 641 61.39 -14.98 -43.24
C SER A 641 62.46 -15.80 -43.97
N ALA A 642 62.47 -17.13 -43.78
CA ALA A 642 63.39 -18.03 -44.48
C ALA A 642 63.14 -18.05 -46.00
N LEU A 643 61.88 -18.13 -46.43
CA LEU A 643 61.50 -18.06 -47.84
C LEU A 643 61.90 -16.72 -48.46
N LYS A 644 61.63 -15.59 -47.79
CA LYS A 644 62.05 -14.25 -48.22
C LYS A 644 63.58 -14.17 -48.42
N MET A 645 64.36 -14.71 -47.49
CA MET A 645 65.82 -14.77 -47.64
C MET A 645 66.24 -15.66 -48.82
N GLN A 646 65.65 -16.85 -48.97
CA GLN A 646 66.00 -17.79 -50.02
C GLN A 646 65.69 -17.25 -51.42
N TYR A 647 64.47 -16.73 -51.64
CA TYR A 647 64.08 -16.14 -52.92
C TYR A 647 64.81 -14.83 -53.20
N GLY A 648 65.08 -14.01 -52.18
CA GLY A 648 65.91 -12.81 -52.33
C GLY A 648 67.36 -13.14 -52.75
N GLN A 649 67.96 -14.19 -52.19
CA GLN A 649 69.28 -14.67 -52.61
C GLN A 649 69.27 -15.23 -54.04
N MET A 650 68.24 -15.99 -54.40
CA MET A 650 68.05 -16.54 -55.75
C MET A 650 67.91 -15.43 -56.79
N GLU A 651 67.08 -14.41 -56.51
CA GLU A 651 66.92 -13.24 -57.37
C GLU A 651 68.22 -12.44 -57.48
N GLY A 652 68.95 -12.28 -56.39
CA GLY A 652 70.29 -11.68 -56.39
C GLY A 652 71.31 -12.47 -57.22
N ALA A 653 71.28 -13.80 -57.15
CA ALA A 653 72.13 -14.68 -57.95
C ALA A 653 71.77 -14.63 -59.44
N TYR A 654 70.48 -14.63 -59.76
CA TYR A 654 69.98 -14.52 -61.13
C TYR A 654 70.35 -13.17 -61.75
N ASN A 655 70.16 -12.07 -61.01
CA ASN A 655 70.58 -10.73 -61.43
C ASN A 655 72.10 -10.62 -61.65
N ARG A 656 72.92 -11.40 -60.94
CA ARG A 656 74.36 -11.51 -61.19
C ARG A 656 74.65 -12.31 -62.45
N MET A 657 73.97 -13.44 -62.66
CA MET A 657 74.09 -14.25 -63.88
C MET A 657 73.66 -13.48 -65.12
N GLU A 658 72.58 -12.68 -65.05
CA GLU A 658 72.10 -11.85 -66.15
C GLU A 658 73.06 -10.69 -66.45
N ARG A 659 73.63 -10.05 -65.43
CA ARG A 659 74.72 -9.07 -65.61
C ARG A 659 75.94 -9.71 -66.26
N MET A 660 76.26 -10.94 -65.89
CA MET A 660 77.35 -11.69 -66.52
C MET A 660 77.01 -12.05 -67.97
N SER A 661 75.80 -12.53 -68.26
CA SER A 661 75.32 -12.82 -69.61
C SER A 661 75.32 -11.59 -70.50
N THR A 662 74.76 -10.47 -70.04
CA THR A 662 74.77 -9.20 -70.79
C THR A 662 76.18 -8.66 -70.98
N SER A 663 77.09 -8.85 -70.02
CA SER A 663 78.51 -8.51 -70.20
C SER A 663 79.21 -9.41 -71.23
N LEU A 664 78.86 -10.70 -71.28
CA LEU A 664 79.35 -11.66 -72.27
C LEU A 664 78.76 -11.37 -73.66
N ASP A 665 77.49 -10.97 -73.74
CA ASP A 665 76.83 -10.56 -74.99
C ASP A 665 77.41 -9.24 -75.52
N GLN A 666 77.66 -8.26 -74.64
CA GLN A 666 78.36 -7.03 -75.01
C GLN A 666 79.82 -7.30 -75.41
N PHE A 667 80.48 -8.26 -74.78
CA PHE A 667 81.81 -8.71 -75.16
C PHE A 667 81.79 -9.41 -76.54
N SER A 668 80.81 -10.28 -76.81
CA SER A 668 80.68 -10.98 -78.10
C SER A 668 80.29 -10.02 -79.23
N GLN A 669 79.43 -9.03 -78.97
CA GLN A 669 79.08 -7.98 -79.92
C GLN A 669 80.28 -7.07 -80.23
N ARG A 670 81.12 -6.75 -79.24
CA ARG A 670 82.38 -6.02 -79.46
C ARG A 670 83.41 -6.87 -80.21
N ALA A 671 83.48 -8.17 -79.95
CA ALA A 671 84.35 -9.09 -80.68
C ALA A 671 83.91 -9.27 -82.14
N ASN A 672 82.60 -9.27 -82.43
CA ASN A 672 82.07 -9.31 -83.80
C ASN A 672 82.23 -7.98 -84.55
N ASN A 673 82.15 -6.82 -83.87
CA ASN A 673 82.35 -5.51 -84.51
C ASN A 673 83.81 -5.18 -84.82
N ASN A 674 84.78 -5.89 -84.24
CA ASN A 674 86.21 -5.74 -84.56
C ASN A 674 86.67 -6.64 -85.73
N ASN A 675 85.76 -7.38 -86.36
CA ASN A 675 86.03 -8.28 -87.51
C ASN A 675 85.43 -7.78 -88.84
N ASN A 676 85.11 -6.48 -88.95
CA ASN A 676 84.74 -5.81 -90.20
C ASN A 676 85.76 -4.74 -90.58
#